data_AF-A0A520A028-F1
#
_entry.id   AF-A0A520A028-F1
#
_cell.length_a   1.000
_cell.length_b   1.000
_cell.length_c   1.000
_cell.angle_alpha   90.00
_cell.angle_beta   90.00
_cell.angle_gamma   90.00
#
_symmetry.space_group_name_H-M   'P 1'
#
loop_
_entity.id
_entity.type
_entity.pdbx_description
1 polymer ?
#
loop_
_entity_poly.entity_id
_entity_poly.type
_entity_poly.pdbx_seq_one_letter_code
_entity_poly.pdbx_strand_id
1 'polypeptide(L)'
;MIIILTLINTITNIRCLLRTLSFFLLLLPLAGRGQSFAGTYPFDGVTSGTGGTGTTDPTPVPTATGVTFGSFSAVGTPSNPVSINRFSFTNWPTGATNGSDTFSGTINLGEYYTVTLTPQAGFVLSLSSISFTLQRTTTGIRQYAVRSSADNYAANLPASISPTNANLSVVAGNTFQVIDASTSSIAYTGSTATLGGAGYTNVSDPITFRFYGFNAEASGGNFSIDDVKITGTATALNAPTISSFSPASGPVGSSVSITGTYFTASTTVAFNGVAASTIAVTNGTTLTATVPSGATTGPLTVGTSGGTATSAAAYTVTVPTITVSPTSLTGFGAAVGAPSAAQTYQVSGSALNGTSLSITPSSTSFEVSLDGSTYASSASIALGGSPTLAATTVYVRLASATATGSPSGTIANANGTVTTTVAVSGAVVAPVVAKRWTGAAGTTSWFDAANWEGSTLPATTDDVVLDHRYVAAKYTVSLSGGSSVAPSATTVNSLRIRPLAGDSILFVLPTTNTLSTNNGGAALTLARAAAGDTALFIATKGAFINQSGATSGDVFDPSGSNPTVFLLNGGSFYHRTLRGNTVLVENLAGAPGTETGNFFFRIPSSSTTISGSGRTYGNLILQRGGASTYVTSGTATLAINGNLTIESGVTFSVTINGNIALKGNLANAGNFRFERASSSTSTAGRRLVLQGSAPQVLSGTALGDPAAGGASYLGTDAQLEIANAAGVTLQTPVTLSSVLTLTSGALTTTASTVLTLAPTATVAAGSAGSSFVNGPVARPIPSVANAAGVYTAYTFPVGKGTSYRPIILNINTQNSNTTYRAEQFEGDPGQNVAGSDLTRVSKVRSYTITPLSGGVVTQPTNFNGTITLAAGTTDGVTDPTAPTLVVAKRADAS
;
A
#
# COMPACT_ATOMS: atom_id res chain seq x y z
N MET A 1 -75.14 -46.75 10.82
CA MET A 1 -74.39 -45.54 11.23
C MET A 1 -72.89 -45.62 10.93
N ILE A 2 -72.25 -46.79 11.09
CA ILE A 2 -70.81 -46.97 10.82
C ILE A 2 -70.44 -46.81 9.33
N ILE A 3 -71.31 -47.23 8.40
CA ILE A 3 -71.08 -47.17 6.94
C ILE A 3 -71.15 -45.71 6.37
N ILE A 4 -71.97 -44.84 6.96
CA ILE A 4 -72.10 -43.44 6.53
C ILE A 4 -70.85 -42.64 6.96
N LEU A 5 -70.27 -42.96 8.13
CA LEU A 5 -69.06 -42.32 8.62
C LEU A 5 -67.80 -42.72 7.82
N THR A 6 -67.78 -43.93 7.25
CA THR A 6 -66.70 -44.37 6.33
C THR A 6 -66.80 -43.68 4.97
N LEU A 7 -68.00 -43.43 4.45
CA LEU A 7 -68.19 -42.78 3.14
C LEU A 7 -67.83 -41.28 3.18
N ILE A 8 -68.17 -40.58 4.27
CA ILE A 8 -67.83 -39.15 4.45
C ILE A 8 -66.31 -38.94 4.62
N ASN A 9 -65.62 -39.83 5.34
CA ASN A 9 -64.16 -39.78 5.45
C ASN A 9 -63.45 -40.09 4.12
N THR A 10 -64.03 -40.95 3.27
CA THR A 10 -63.44 -41.28 1.96
C THR A 10 -63.58 -40.12 0.97
N ILE A 11 -64.72 -39.41 0.96
CA ILE A 11 -64.94 -38.23 0.09
C ILE A 11 -64.09 -37.02 0.53
N THR A 12 -63.88 -36.85 1.84
CA THR A 12 -63.04 -35.75 2.37
C THR A 12 -61.55 -36.00 2.09
N ASN A 13 -61.09 -37.25 2.17
CA ASN A 13 -59.72 -37.62 1.79
C ASN A 13 -59.47 -37.54 0.27
N ILE A 14 -60.46 -37.87 -0.58
CA ILE A 14 -60.36 -37.70 -2.04
C ILE A 14 -60.34 -36.21 -2.43
N ARG A 15 -61.12 -35.35 -1.76
CA ARG A 15 -61.07 -33.89 -1.98
C ARG A 15 -59.78 -33.24 -1.45
N CYS A 16 -59.17 -33.81 -0.42
CA CYS A 16 -57.85 -33.37 0.08
C CYS A 16 -56.73 -33.84 -0.86
N LEU A 17 -56.77 -35.09 -1.35
CA LEU A 17 -55.82 -35.67 -2.30
C LEU A 17 -55.90 -35.02 -3.68
N LEU A 18 -57.08 -34.64 -4.19
CA LEU A 18 -57.19 -33.86 -5.44
C LEU A 18 -56.68 -32.41 -5.29
N ARG A 19 -56.77 -31.81 -4.09
CA ARG A 19 -56.21 -30.47 -3.82
C ARG A 19 -54.69 -30.49 -3.58
N THR A 20 -54.12 -31.56 -3.03
CA THR A 20 -52.67 -31.72 -2.87
C THR A 20 -51.99 -32.24 -4.14
N LEU A 21 -52.65 -33.09 -4.94
CA LEU A 21 -52.12 -33.54 -6.24
C LEU A 21 -52.15 -32.42 -7.30
N SER A 22 -53.03 -31.42 -7.15
CA SER A 22 -53.06 -30.22 -8.00
C SER A 22 -52.03 -29.15 -7.62
N PHE A 23 -51.41 -29.23 -6.44
CA PHE A 23 -50.39 -28.26 -5.98
C PHE A 23 -48.95 -28.80 -6.01
N PHE A 24 -48.75 -30.12 -6.10
CA PHE A 24 -47.41 -30.72 -6.14
C PHE A 24 -46.92 -31.13 -7.54
N LEU A 25 -47.78 -31.05 -8.56
CA LEU A 25 -47.39 -31.27 -9.96
C LEU A 25 -47.01 -29.99 -10.72
N LEU A 26 -46.88 -28.85 -10.03
CA LEU A 26 -46.64 -27.54 -10.65
C LEU A 26 -45.21 -27.00 -10.50
N LEU A 27 -44.25 -27.77 -9.96
CA LEU A 27 -42.88 -27.27 -9.74
C LEU A 27 -41.74 -28.22 -10.13
N LEU A 28 -41.99 -29.22 -10.98
CA LEU A 28 -40.90 -29.76 -11.79
C LEU A 28 -40.72 -28.82 -13.00
N PRO A 29 -39.50 -28.30 -13.28
CA PRO A 29 -39.27 -27.57 -14.51
C PRO A 29 -39.49 -28.54 -15.66
N LEU A 30 -40.62 -28.39 -16.36
CA LEU A 30 -40.95 -29.13 -17.58
C LEU A 30 -40.11 -28.59 -18.76
N ALA A 31 -38.82 -28.39 -18.55
CA ALA A 31 -37.92 -27.86 -19.57
C ALA A 31 -37.57 -29.00 -20.55
N GLY A 32 -37.77 -28.75 -21.84
CA GLY A 32 -37.50 -29.71 -22.92
C GLY A 32 -38.71 -30.33 -23.63
N ARG A 33 -39.95 -30.13 -23.17
CA ARG A 33 -41.15 -30.47 -23.97
C ARG A 33 -41.69 -29.21 -24.65
N GLY A 34 -41.62 -29.17 -25.98
CA GLY A 34 -42.19 -28.08 -26.76
C GLY A 34 -43.70 -27.94 -26.53
N GLN A 35 -44.14 -26.77 -26.11
CA GLN A 35 -45.57 -26.44 -25.99
C GLN A 35 -46.10 -26.02 -27.36
N SER A 36 -47.09 -26.74 -27.87
CA SER A 36 -47.75 -26.36 -29.12
C SER A 36 -48.52 -25.05 -28.97
N PHE A 37 -48.44 -24.17 -29.98
CA PHE A 37 -49.26 -22.98 -30.10
C PHE A 37 -49.94 -22.90 -31.47
N ALA A 38 -51.02 -22.14 -31.53
CA ALA A 38 -51.73 -21.81 -32.76
C ALA A 38 -52.25 -20.36 -32.67
N GLY A 39 -51.47 -19.42 -33.18
CA GLY A 39 -51.86 -18.00 -33.21
C GLY A 39 -52.75 -17.74 -34.42
N THR A 40 -53.99 -17.29 -34.20
CA THR A 40 -54.97 -17.01 -35.27
C THR A 40 -55.27 -15.52 -35.32
N TYR A 41 -55.12 -14.91 -36.50
CA TYR A 41 -55.43 -13.52 -36.78
C TYR A 41 -56.78 -13.46 -37.52
N PRO A 42 -57.88 -13.09 -36.84
CA PRO A 42 -59.21 -13.02 -37.43
C PRO A 42 -59.53 -11.67 -38.07
N PHE A 43 -58.67 -10.65 -37.87
CA PHE A 43 -58.84 -9.29 -38.43
C PHE A 43 -60.17 -8.58 -38.07
N ASP A 44 -60.90 -9.03 -37.05
CA ASP A 44 -62.22 -8.48 -36.63
C ASP A 44 -62.21 -6.98 -36.31
N GLY A 45 -61.05 -6.40 -35.99
CA GLY A 45 -60.89 -4.97 -35.72
C GLY A 45 -60.70 -4.10 -36.98
N VAL A 46 -60.52 -4.70 -38.15
CA VAL A 46 -60.20 -3.99 -39.41
C VAL A 46 -61.43 -3.28 -39.97
N THR A 47 -61.30 -2.00 -40.30
CA THR A 47 -62.37 -1.20 -40.94
C THR A 47 -61.91 -0.57 -42.26
N SER A 48 -62.86 -0.32 -43.17
CA SER A 48 -62.59 0.16 -44.53
C SER A 48 -63.03 1.62 -44.78
N GLY A 49 -62.47 2.24 -45.82
CA GLY A 49 -62.89 3.57 -46.30
C GLY A 49 -62.14 4.76 -45.65
N THR A 50 -62.65 5.98 -45.85
CA THR A 50 -62.05 7.21 -45.32
C THR A 50 -62.14 7.24 -43.79
N GLY A 51 -60.99 7.19 -43.10
CA GLY A 51 -60.94 7.03 -41.64
C GLY A 51 -60.88 5.59 -41.16
N GLY A 52 -60.61 4.64 -42.07
CA GLY A 52 -60.35 3.23 -41.74
C GLY A 52 -59.06 3.02 -40.91
N THR A 53 -58.74 1.76 -40.64
CA THR A 53 -57.69 1.39 -39.66
C THR A 53 -56.24 1.62 -40.12
N GLY A 54 -56.04 2.21 -41.30
CA GLY A 54 -54.71 2.35 -41.88
C GLY A 54 -54.15 1.03 -42.42
N THR A 55 -52.83 0.95 -42.60
CA THR A 55 -52.16 -0.24 -43.14
C THR A 55 -51.83 -1.31 -42.10
N THR A 56 -52.18 -1.13 -40.82
CA THR A 56 -51.85 -2.08 -39.75
C THR A 56 -53.14 -2.64 -39.15
N ASP A 57 -53.16 -3.95 -38.91
CA ASP A 57 -54.27 -4.61 -38.24
C ASP A 57 -54.37 -4.14 -36.77
N PRO A 58 -55.48 -3.50 -36.36
CA PRO A 58 -55.67 -3.05 -34.99
C PRO A 58 -56.20 -4.15 -34.06
N THR A 59 -56.51 -5.34 -34.60
CA THR A 59 -56.98 -6.47 -33.80
C THR A 59 -55.90 -6.85 -32.79
N PRO A 60 -56.25 -7.13 -31.51
CA PRO A 60 -55.30 -7.64 -30.54
C PRO A 60 -54.59 -8.89 -31.10
N VAL A 61 -53.25 -8.88 -31.06
CA VAL A 61 -52.45 -10.00 -31.55
C VAL A 61 -52.71 -11.28 -30.75
N PRO A 62 -52.51 -12.47 -31.34
CA PRO A 62 -52.61 -13.73 -30.61
C PRO A 62 -51.68 -13.77 -29.39
N THR A 63 -52.04 -14.58 -28.39
CA THR A 63 -51.20 -14.81 -27.22
C THR A 63 -50.87 -16.30 -27.09
N ALA A 64 -49.60 -16.61 -26.88
CA ALA A 64 -49.15 -17.94 -26.49
C ALA A 64 -47.85 -17.85 -25.70
N THR A 65 -47.62 -18.79 -24.79
CA THR A 65 -46.38 -18.88 -24.02
C THR A 65 -45.20 -19.17 -24.94
N GLY A 66 -44.10 -18.44 -24.75
CA GLY A 66 -42.84 -18.67 -25.47
C GLY A 66 -42.74 -17.95 -26.83
N VAL A 67 -43.79 -17.30 -27.31
CA VAL A 67 -43.79 -16.53 -28.56
C VAL A 67 -44.51 -15.19 -28.38
N THR A 68 -43.93 -14.15 -28.96
CA THR A 68 -44.55 -12.83 -29.11
C THR A 68 -44.96 -12.65 -30.57
N PHE A 69 -46.26 -12.41 -30.78
CA PHE A 69 -46.86 -12.19 -32.09
C PHE A 69 -46.86 -10.70 -32.44
N GLY A 70 -46.37 -10.32 -33.62
CA GLY A 70 -46.54 -8.97 -34.17
C GLY A 70 -47.91 -8.79 -34.82
N SER A 71 -48.35 -7.54 -34.98
CA SER A 71 -49.52 -7.19 -35.79
C SER A 71 -49.22 -7.37 -37.27
N PHE A 72 -50.23 -7.74 -38.05
CA PHE A 72 -50.14 -7.68 -39.51
C PHE A 72 -50.05 -6.24 -40.00
N SER A 73 -49.21 -6.01 -41.01
CA SER A 73 -49.10 -4.71 -41.67
C SER A 73 -48.99 -4.87 -43.18
N ALA A 74 -49.51 -3.91 -43.94
CA ALA A 74 -49.47 -3.86 -45.39
C ALA A 74 -48.43 -2.84 -45.84
N VAL A 75 -47.60 -3.25 -46.80
CA VAL A 75 -46.51 -2.46 -47.38
C VAL A 75 -46.78 -2.30 -48.87
N GLY A 76 -46.56 -1.09 -49.39
CA GLY A 76 -46.76 -0.78 -50.82
C GLY A 76 -48.21 -0.66 -51.26
N THR A 77 -49.18 -0.84 -50.37
CA THR A 77 -50.62 -0.80 -50.69
C THR A 77 -51.24 0.58 -50.40
N PRO A 78 -52.49 0.86 -50.87
CA PRO A 78 -53.25 2.02 -50.45
C PRO A 78 -53.41 2.14 -48.92
N SER A 79 -53.71 3.35 -48.45
CA SER A 79 -53.65 3.71 -47.02
C SER A 79 -54.68 3.01 -46.14
N ASN A 80 -55.79 2.52 -46.68
CA ASN A 80 -56.85 1.87 -45.91
C ASN A 80 -57.31 0.57 -46.57
N PRO A 81 -57.78 -0.40 -45.77
CA PRO A 81 -58.41 -1.62 -46.28
C PRO A 81 -59.67 -1.31 -47.09
N VAL A 82 -60.00 -2.20 -48.01
CA VAL A 82 -61.23 -2.13 -48.83
C VAL A 82 -62.34 -3.07 -48.36
N SER A 83 -62.16 -3.74 -47.22
CA SER A 83 -63.17 -4.60 -46.61
C SER A 83 -63.07 -4.53 -45.08
N ILE A 84 -64.19 -4.72 -44.41
CA ILE A 84 -64.25 -4.84 -42.94
C ILE A 84 -63.94 -6.27 -42.52
N ASN A 85 -63.41 -6.44 -41.31
CA ASN A 85 -63.13 -7.73 -40.66
C ASN A 85 -62.17 -8.65 -41.45
N ARG A 86 -61.44 -8.13 -42.43
CA ARG A 86 -60.48 -8.89 -43.23
C ARG A 86 -59.32 -7.99 -43.65
N PHE A 87 -58.12 -8.54 -43.76
CA PHE A 87 -56.97 -7.78 -44.24
C PHE A 87 -56.98 -7.73 -45.77
N SER A 88 -57.56 -6.67 -46.33
CA SER A 88 -57.89 -6.58 -47.75
C SER A 88 -57.48 -5.24 -48.36
N PHE A 89 -56.62 -5.25 -49.37
CA PHE A 89 -56.16 -4.04 -50.07
C PHE A 89 -56.23 -4.22 -51.59
N THR A 90 -56.28 -3.13 -52.35
CA THR A 90 -56.27 -3.13 -53.83
C THR A 90 -54.89 -2.75 -54.39
N ASN A 91 -54.81 -2.59 -55.72
CA ASN A 91 -53.63 -2.18 -56.47
C ASN A 91 -52.51 -3.24 -56.51
N TRP A 92 -52.88 -4.52 -56.50
CA TRP A 92 -51.93 -5.60 -56.68
C TRP A 92 -51.49 -5.73 -58.15
N PRO A 93 -50.29 -6.28 -58.44
CA PRO A 93 -49.77 -6.40 -59.79
C PRO A 93 -50.75 -7.11 -60.73
N THR A 94 -51.10 -6.46 -61.83
CA THR A 94 -51.97 -7.03 -62.87
C THR A 94 -51.22 -8.07 -63.70
N GLY A 95 -51.94 -9.01 -64.28
CA GLY A 95 -51.33 -10.01 -65.18
C GLY A 95 -52.21 -11.20 -65.54
N ALA A 96 -53.42 -11.26 -65.00
CA ALA A 96 -54.48 -12.16 -65.47
C ALA A 96 -55.40 -11.41 -66.44
N THR A 97 -55.90 -12.09 -67.47
CA THR A 97 -57.01 -11.58 -68.29
C THR A 97 -58.33 -12.07 -67.69
N ASN A 98 -59.34 -11.21 -67.59
CA ASN A 98 -60.66 -11.56 -67.05
C ASN A 98 -61.21 -12.82 -67.75
N GLY A 99 -61.60 -13.83 -66.97
CA GLY A 99 -62.14 -15.09 -67.50
C GLY A 99 -61.11 -16.10 -68.02
N SER A 100 -59.80 -15.86 -67.86
CA SER A 100 -58.72 -16.71 -68.41
C SER A 100 -57.70 -17.16 -67.35
N ASP A 101 -57.13 -18.35 -67.54
CA ASP A 101 -56.06 -18.93 -66.71
C ASP A 101 -54.66 -18.65 -67.28
N THR A 102 -54.53 -17.65 -68.15
CA THR A 102 -53.25 -17.17 -68.66
C THR A 102 -52.72 -16.04 -67.75
N PHE A 103 -51.52 -16.26 -67.18
CA PHE A 103 -50.89 -15.36 -66.22
C PHE A 103 -49.53 -14.85 -66.72
N SER A 104 -49.33 -13.53 -66.73
CA SER A 104 -48.08 -12.87 -67.15
C SER A 104 -47.45 -11.97 -66.06
N GLY A 105 -48.18 -11.69 -64.98
CA GLY A 105 -47.73 -10.90 -63.86
C GLY A 105 -46.78 -11.67 -62.94
N THR A 106 -45.95 -10.91 -62.22
CA THR A 106 -44.96 -11.44 -61.27
C THR A 106 -45.13 -10.80 -59.89
N ILE A 107 -44.49 -11.37 -58.87
CA ILE A 107 -44.48 -10.80 -57.52
C ILE A 107 -43.77 -9.44 -57.53
N ASN A 108 -44.43 -8.41 -57.01
CA ASN A 108 -43.80 -7.14 -56.67
C ASN A 108 -43.22 -7.22 -55.26
N LEU A 109 -41.89 -7.13 -55.12
CA LEU A 109 -41.22 -7.24 -53.82
C LEU A 109 -41.49 -6.05 -52.89
N GLY A 110 -42.01 -4.93 -53.40
CA GLY A 110 -42.41 -3.76 -52.62
C GLY A 110 -43.84 -3.78 -52.09
N GLU A 111 -44.67 -4.77 -52.48
CA GLU A 111 -46.09 -4.86 -52.15
C GLU A 111 -46.40 -6.20 -51.46
N TYR A 112 -46.72 -6.17 -50.18
CA TYR A 112 -46.99 -7.38 -49.40
C TYR A 112 -47.70 -7.11 -48.08
N TYR A 113 -48.27 -8.16 -47.49
CA TYR A 113 -48.61 -8.19 -46.08
C TYR A 113 -47.49 -8.83 -45.28
N THR A 114 -47.22 -8.35 -44.06
CA THR A 114 -46.12 -8.82 -43.24
C THR A 114 -46.53 -9.05 -41.79
N VAL A 115 -45.93 -10.06 -41.18
CA VAL A 115 -46.07 -10.37 -39.75
C VAL A 115 -44.75 -10.95 -39.21
N THR A 116 -44.38 -10.61 -37.98
CA THR A 116 -43.17 -11.10 -37.32
C THR A 116 -43.53 -11.89 -36.07
N LEU A 117 -42.88 -13.03 -35.89
CA LEU A 117 -42.92 -13.82 -34.65
C LEU A 117 -41.57 -13.71 -33.97
N THR A 118 -41.57 -13.38 -32.68
CA THR A 118 -40.36 -13.27 -31.87
C THR A 118 -40.39 -14.31 -30.76
N PRO A 119 -39.41 -15.24 -30.67
CA PRO A 119 -39.27 -16.11 -29.51
C PRO A 119 -39.13 -15.28 -28.23
N GLN A 120 -39.85 -15.63 -27.16
CA GLN A 120 -39.65 -14.99 -25.87
C GLN A 120 -38.30 -15.40 -25.26
N ALA A 121 -37.72 -14.57 -24.39
CA ALA A 121 -36.47 -14.90 -23.71
C ALA A 121 -36.59 -16.25 -22.97
N GLY A 122 -35.60 -17.13 -23.15
CA GLY A 122 -35.64 -18.49 -22.62
C GLY A 122 -36.41 -19.51 -23.47
N PHE A 123 -36.86 -19.14 -24.68
CA PHE A 123 -37.57 -20.05 -25.60
C PHE A 123 -36.95 -20.08 -26.99
N VAL A 124 -37.15 -21.19 -27.69
CA VAL A 124 -36.95 -21.32 -29.14
C VAL A 124 -38.24 -21.78 -29.81
N LEU A 125 -38.45 -21.37 -31.05
CA LEU A 125 -39.64 -21.72 -31.83
C LEU A 125 -39.30 -22.79 -32.87
N SER A 126 -40.14 -23.81 -32.97
CA SER A 126 -40.19 -24.69 -34.13
C SER A 126 -41.53 -24.51 -34.81
N LEU A 127 -41.55 -23.86 -35.98
CA LEU A 127 -42.78 -23.50 -36.69
C LEU A 127 -43.19 -24.63 -37.63
N SER A 128 -44.49 -24.86 -37.77
CA SER A 128 -45.06 -26.00 -38.51
C SER A 128 -45.82 -25.59 -39.76
N SER A 129 -46.72 -24.60 -39.67
CA SER A 129 -47.48 -24.16 -40.84
C SER A 129 -48.08 -22.77 -40.67
N ILE A 130 -48.42 -22.17 -41.81
CA ILE A 130 -49.27 -20.99 -41.93
C ILE A 130 -50.46 -21.39 -42.80
N SER A 131 -51.67 -21.35 -42.25
CA SER A 131 -52.91 -21.53 -43.02
C SER A 131 -53.74 -20.27 -43.00
N PHE A 132 -54.43 -19.95 -44.09
CA PHE A 132 -55.30 -18.77 -44.16
C PHE A 132 -56.42 -18.96 -45.19
N THR A 133 -57.44 -18.13 -45.06
CA THR A 133 -58.55 -18.04 -46.02
C THR A 133 -58.26 -16.89 -46.98
N LEU A 134 -58.24 -17.17 -48.28
CA LEU A 134 -58.19 -16.14 -49.31
C LEU A 134 -59.61 -15.63 -49.59
N GLN A 135 -59.76 -14.33 -49.85
CA GLN A 135 -60.92 -13.75 -50.54
C GLN A 135 -60.45 -12.80 -51.64
N ARG A 136 -61.25 -12.66 -52.70
CA ARG A 136 -60.99 -11.72 -53.80
C ARG A 136 -62.29 -11.18 -54.38
N THR A 137 -62.25 -9.98 -54.96
CA THR A 137 -63.27 -9.44 -55.84
C THR A 137 -63.20 -10.15 -57.19
N THR A 138 -64.21 -9.94 -58.03
CA THR A 138 -64.24 -10.50 -59.39
C THR A 138 -62.99 -10.16 -60.20
N THR A 139 -62.35 -9.03 -59.93
CA THR A 139 -61.11 -8.59 -60.61
C THR A 139 -59.84 -8.72 -59.74
N GLY A 140 -59.93 -9.38 -58.57
CA GLY A 140 -58.84 -9.49 -57.60
C GLY A 140 -57.68 -10.39 -58.04
N ILE A 141 -56.71 -10.63 -57.15
CA ILE A 141 -55.53 -11.45 -57.47
C ILE A 141 -55.90 -12.89 -57.83
N ARG A 142 -55.22 -13.49 -58.81
CA ARG A 142 -55.40 -14.91 -59.18
C ARG A 142 -54.30 -15.81 -58.62
N GLN A 143 -53.16 -15.24 -58.27
CA GLN A 143 -52.04 -15.97 -57.70
C GLN A 143 -51.47 -15.27 -56.48
N TYR A 144 -50.97 -16.05 -55.54
CA TYR A 144 -50.38 -15.54 -54.30
C TYR A 144 -49.36 -16.51 -53.73
N ALA A 145 -48.45 -16.00 -52.92
CA ALA A 145 -47.37 -16.77 -52.32
C ALA A 145 -46.97 -16.21 -50.95
N VAL A 146 -46.37 -17.06 -50.12
CA VAL A 146 -45.80 -16.67 -48.83
C VAL A 146 -44.29 -16.87 -48.86
N ARG A 147 -43.52 -15.92 -48.34
CA ARG A 147 -42.06 -16.01 -48.16
C ARG A 147 -41.68 -15.69 -46.72
N SER A 148 -40.45 -16.02 -46.33
CA SER A 148 -39.96 -15.77 -44.97
C SER A 148 -38.60 -15.09 -44.93
N SER A 149 -38.23 -14.51 -43.79
CA SER A 149 -36.90 -13.97 -43.56
C SER A 149 -35.81 -15.05 -43.46
N ALA A 150 -36.16 -16.33 -43.30
CA ALA A 150 -35.20 -17.43 -43.11
C ALA A 150 -34.22 -17.61 -44.29
N ASP A 151 -34.64 -17.25 -45.50
CA ASP A 151 -33.82 -17.25 -46.72
C ASP A 151 -33.71 -15.85 -47.34
N ASN A 152 -33.88 -14.80 -46.52
CA ASN A 152 -33.96 -13.42 -46.97
C ASN A 152 -35.03 -13.20 -48.08
N TYR A 153 -36.16 -13.90 -47.98
CA TYR A 153 -37.29 -13.84 -48.91
C TYR A 153 -36.96 -14.27 -50.35
N ALA A 154 -35.96 -15.13 -50.53
CA ALA A 154 -35.51 -15.57 -51.85
C ALA A 154 -36.53 -16.48 -52.55
N ALA A 155 -37.17 -17.41 -51.82
CA ALA A 155 -38.08 -18.41 -52.38
C ALA A 155 -39.49 -18.39 -51.74
N ASN A 156 -40.46 -18.92 -52.48
CA ASN A 156 -41.81 -19.18 -51.98
C ASN A 156 -41.81 -20.42 -51.08
N LEU A 157 -42.48 -20.31 -49.92
CA LEU A 157 -42.68 -21.42 -48.99
C LEU A 157 -43.45 -22.57 -49.65
N PRO A 158 -43.17 -23.83 -49.31
CA PRO A 158 -43.92 -24.99 -49.81
C PRO A 158 -45.43 -24.83 -49.59
N ALA A 159 -46.20 -24.85 -50.67
CA ALA A 159 -47.63 -24.55 -50.67
C ALA A 159 -48.46 -25.84 -50.85
N SER A 160 -49.62 -25.90 -50.20
CA SER A 160 -50.58 -27.01 -50.29
C SER A 160 -52.02 -26.52 -50.04
N ILE A 161 -53.02 -27.24 -50.57
CA ILE A 161 -54.44 -26.95 -50.31
C ILE A 161 -54.99 -27.98 -49.31
N SER A 162 -55.12 -27.57 -48.05
CA SER A 162 -55.58 -28.40 -46.94
C SER A 162 -56.44 -27.57 -45.95
N PRO A 163 -57.73 -27.91 -45.74
CA PRO A 163 -58.49 -28.96 -46.42
C PRO A 163 -58.64 -28.68 -47.93
N THR A 164 -58.90 -29.73 -48.72
CA THR A 164 -59.03 -29.62 -50.18
C THR A 164 -60.14 -28.63 -50.57
N ASN A 165 -59.85 -27.75 -51.53
CA ASN A 165 -60.78 -26.78 -52.08
C ASN A 165 -60.75 -26.87 -53.60
N ALA A 166 -61.90 -27.13 -54.22
CA ALA A 166 -62.00 -27.32 -55.67
C ALA A 166 -61.61 -26.08 -56.49
N ASN A 167 -61.64 -24.89 -55.88
CA ASN A 167 -61.37 -23.63 -56.53
C ASN A 167 -59.91 -23.17 -56.37
N LEU A 168 -59.10 -23.91 -55.61
CA LEU A 168 -57.68 -23.61 -55.38
C LEU A 168 -56.80 -24.74 -55.88
N SER A 169 -55.67 -24.38 -56.50
CA SER A 169 -54.56 -25.29 -56.78
C SER A 169 -53.24 -24.69 -56.35
N VAL A 170 -52.20 -25.53 -56.32
CA VAL A 170 -50.81 -25.07 -56.24
C VAL A 170 -50.16 -25.34 -57.59
N VAL A 171 -49.61 -24.30 -58.20
CA VAL A 171 -48.87 -24.37 -59.46
C VAL A 171 -47.36 -24.30 -59.22
N ALA A 172 -46.58 -24.43 -60.29
CA ALA A 172 -45.11 -24.43 -60.24
C ALA A 172 -44.54 -23.25 -59.41
N GLY A 173 -43.48 -23.52 -58.66
CA GLY A 173 -42.85 -22.52 -57.79
C GLY A 173 -43.59 -22.25 -56.48
N ASN A 174 -44.37 -23.22 -55.97
CA ASN A 174 -45.15 -23.12 -54.73
C ASN A 174 -46.10 -21.92 -54.70
N THR A 175 -46.75 -21.65 -55.82
CA THR A 175 -47.69 -20.53 -55.97
C THR A 175 -49.10 -21.04 -55.81
N PHE A 176 -49.89 -20.43 -54.93
CA PHE A 176 -51.31 -20.71 -54.83
C PHE A 176 -52.05 -20.03 -55.99
N GLN A 177 -53.02 -20.71 -56.59
CA GLN A 177 -53.79 -20.20 -57.73
C GLN A 177 -55.29 -20.44 -57.55
N VAL A 178 -56.08 -19.41 -57.86
CA VAL A 178 -57.53 -19.51 -57.99
C VAL A 178 -57.88 -20.01 -59.40
N ILE A 179 -58.54 -21.16 -59.48
CA ILE A 179 -58.86 -21.86 -60.74
C ILE A 179 -60.16 -21.34 -61.36
N ASP A 180 -61.12 -20.90 -60.55
CA ASP A 180 -62.41 -20.43 -61.04
C ASP A 180 -62.33 -18.98 -61.57
N ALA A 181 -62.67 -18.81 -62.85
CA ALA A 181 -62.71 -17.52 -63.53
C ALA A 181 -64.10 -16.84 -63.50
N SER A 182 -65.13 -17.46 -62.90
CA SER A 182 -66.47 -16.88 -62.82
C SER A 182 -67.23 -17.15 -61.51
N THR A 183 -67.25 -16.12 -60.65
CA THR A 183 -68.34 -15.66 -59.75
C THR A 183 -68.03 -15.54 -58.24
N SER A 184 -68.37 -14.36 -57.73
CA SER A 184 -68.62 -13.93 -56.34
C SER A 184 -67.49 -14.03 -55.30
N SER A 185 -67.46 -13.06 -54.38
CA SER A 185 -66.54 -12.98 -53.23
C SER A 185 -66.77 -14.13 -52.23
N ILE A 186 -66.32 -15.34 -52.59
CA ILE A 186 -66.39 -16.51 -51.71
C ILE A 186 -65.11 -16.65 -50.87
N ALA A 187 -65.25 -17.24 -49.69
CA ALA A 187 -64.15 -17.62 -48.81
C ALA A 187 -63.42 -18.86 -49.35
N TYR A 188 -62.21 -18.67 -49.88
CA TYR A 188 -61.35 -19.76 -50.35
C TYR A 188 -60.51 -20.28 -49.18
N THR A 189 -61.05 -21.27 -48.47
CA THR A 189 -60.33 -21.97 -47.39
C THR A 189 -59.32 -22.97 -47.96
N GLY A 190 -58.28 -23.25 -47.19
CA GLY A 190 -57.35 -24.35 -47.45
C GLY A 190 -55.91 -23.95 -47.80
N SER A 191 -55.63 -22.67 -48.03
CA SER A 191 -54.27 -22.21 -48.36
C SER A 191 -53.32 -22.46 -47.20
N THR A 192 -52.41 -23.43 -47.34
CA THR A 192 -51.48 -23.85 -46.30
C THR A 192 -50.03 -23.82 -46.79
N ALA A 193 -49.20 -22.96 -46.21
CA ALA A 193 -47.76 -22.97 -46.36
C ALA A 193 -47.12 -23.82 -45.26
N THR A 194 -46.33 -24.83 -45.66
CA THR A 194 -45.63 -25.70 -44.71
C THR A 194 -44.31 -25.09 -44.30
N LEU A 195 -44.04 -25.06 -42.99
CA LEU A 195 -42.79 -24.58 -42.41
C LEU A 195 -42.02 -25.81 -41.90
N GLY A 196 -40.87 -26.08 -42.50
CA GLY A 196 -40.05 -27.25 -42.18
C GLY A 196 -38.61 -27.09 -42.65
N GLY A 197 -37.68 -27.67 -41.89
CA GLY A 197 -36.24 -27.52 -42.13
C GLY A 197 -35.54 -26.60 -41.12
N ALA A 198 -34.22 -26.45 -41.27
CA ALA A 198 -33.35 -25.80 -40.30
C ALA A 198 -33.71 -24.31 -40.05
N GLY A 199 -34.23 -23.60 -41.05
CA GLY A 199 -34.64 -22.20 -40.92
C GLY A 199 -35.91 -21.97 -40.09
N TYR A 200 -36.64 -23.03 -39.73
CA TYR A 200 -37.90 -22.96 -38.98
C TYR A 200 -37.90 -23.84 -37.73
N THR A 201 -36.77 -24.48 -37.41
CA THR A 201 -36.62 -25.38 -36.25
C THR A 201 -35.66 -24.75 -35.25
N ASN A 202 -36.04 -24.72 -33.97
CA ASN A 202 -35.26 -24.08 -32.89
C ASN A 202 -34.83 -22.64 -33.19
N VAL A 203 -35.70 -21.87 -33.82
CA VAL A 203 -35.50 -20.46 -34.15
C VAL A 203 -35.40 -19.66 -32.84
N SER A 204 -34.25 -18.99 -32.64
CA SER A 204 -33.98 -18.13 -31.49
C SER A 204 -34.10 -16.63 -31.77
N ASP A 205 -34.13 -16.25 -33.05
CA ASP A 205 -34.23 -14.86 -33.52
C ASP A 205 -35.63 -14.57 -34.10
N PRO A 206 -36.04 -13.30 -34.21
CA PRO A 206 -37.30 -12.95 -34.87
C PRO A 206 -37.39 -13.47 -36.30
N ILE A 207 -38.52 -14.07 -36.66
CA ILE A 207 -38.80 -14.56 -38.01
C ILE A 207 -40.02 -13.86 -38.60
N THR A 208 -39.88 -13.35 -39.82
CA THR A 208 -40.87 -12.53 -40.49
C THR A 208 -41.40 -13.24 -41.73
N PHE A 209 -42.71 -13.19 -41.93
CA PHE A 209 -43.39 -13.75 -43.10
C PHE A 209 -44.01 -12.65 -43.94
N ARG A 210 -43.90 -12.79 -45.27
CA ARG A 210 -44.48 -11.87 -46.25
C ARG A 210 -45.45 -12.60 -47.18
N PHE A 211 -46.62 -12.03 -47.39
CA PHE A 211 -47.68 -12.55 -48.24
C PHE A 211 -47.82 -11.64 -49.46
N TYR A 212 -47.68 -12.22 -50.64
CA TYR A 212 -47.69 -11.51 -51.92
C TYR A 212 -48.91 -11.93 -52.72
N GLY A 213 -49.73 -10.98 -53.17
CA GLY A 213 -50.77 -11.18 -54.18
C GLY A 213 -50.29 -10.66 -55.54
N PHE A 214 -50.62 -11.33 -56.63
CA PHE A 214 -50.28 -10.91 -57.99
C PHE A 214 -51.20 -11.55 -59.02
N ASN A 215 -51.06 -11.17 -60.29
CA ASN A 215 -51.98 -11.54 -61.35
C ASN A 215 -53.43 -11.10 -61.02
N ALA A 216 -53.60 -9.87 -60.58
CA ALA A 216 -54.91 -9.23 -60.56
C ALA A 216 -55.45 -9.08 -61.99
N GLU A 217 -56.77 -9.18 -62.14
CA GLU A 217 -57.44 -9.06 -63.45
C GLU A 217 -57.73 -7.59 -63.81
N ALA A 218 -57.69 -6.68 -62.84
CA ALA A 218 -57.70 -5.25 -63.06
C ALA A 218 -56.98 -4.50 -61.93
N SER A 219 -56.60 -3.24 -62.20
CA SER A 219 -55.89 -2.35 -61.24
C SER A 219 -56.64 -2.16 -59.90
N GLY A 220 -57.98 -2.25 -59.90
CA GLY A 220 -58.81 -2.18 -58.69
C GLY A 220 -59.05 -3.51 -57.97
N GLY A 221 -58.43 -4.61 -58.42
CA GLY A 221 -58.58 -5.93 -57.81
C GLY A 221 -57.97 -6.01 -56.41
N ASN A 222 -58.64 -6.68 -55.47
CA ASN A 222 -58.09 -6.88 -54.13
C ASN A 222 -57.35 -8.21 -53.97
N PHE A 223 -56.46 -8.23 -52.99
CA PHE A 223 -56.00 -9.41 -52.28
C PHE A 223 -56.60 -9.30 -50.88
N SER A 224 -57.28 -10.33 -50.40
CA SER A 224 -57.80 -10.36 -49.05
C SER A 224 -57.37 -11.66 -48.39
N ILE A 225 -56.82 -11.55 -47.19
CA ILE A 225 -56.58 -12.69 -46.31
C ILE A 225 -57.42 -12.57 -45.05
N ASP A 226 -57.79 -13.72 -44.53
CA ASP A 226 -58.59 -13.86 -43.32
C ASP A 226 -58.20 -15.14 -42.57
N ASP A 227 -58.52 -15.22 -41.28
CA ASP A 227 -58.23 -16.37 -40.41
C ASP A 227 -56.79 -16.90 -40.54
N VAL A 228 -55.79 -16.00 -40.55
CA VAL A 228 -54.40 -16.42 -40.70
C VAL A 228 -53.96 -17.12 -39.43
N LYS A 229 -53.70 -18.42 -39.53
CA LYS A 229 -53.30 -19.28 -38.42
C LYS A 229 -51.87 -19.74 -38.59
N ILE A 230 -51.01 -19.38 -37.64
CA ILE A 230 -49.61 -19.79 -37.58
C ILE A 230 -49.45 -20.79 -36.43
N THR A 231 -48.94 -21.97 -36.76
CA THR A 231 -48.78 -23.07 -35.79
C THR A 231 -47.32 -23.45 -35.60
N GLY A 232 -47.00 -23.92 -34.41
CA GLY A 232 -45.65 -24.39 -34.06
C GLY A 232 -45.58 -24.86 -32.62
N THR A 233 -44.36 -25.10 -32.15
CA THR A 233 -44.06 -25.39 -30.76
C THR A 233 -43.06 -24.38 -30.21
N ALA A 234 -43.29 -23.85 -29.02
CA ALA A 234 -42.31 -23.09 -28.25
C ALA A 234 -41.68 -24.00 -27.21
N THR A 235 -40.36 -24.16 -27.23
CA THR A 235 -39.63 -25.01 -26.29
C THR A 235 -38.85 -24.15 -25.30
N ALA A 236 -39.13 -24.32 -24.01
CA ALA A 236 -38.38 -23.67 -22.95
C ALA A 236 -36.96 -24.23 -22.89
N LEU A 237 -35.98 -23.33 -22.84
CA LEU A 237 -34.56 -23.62 -22.66
C LEU A 237 -34.23 -23.65 -21.16
N ASN A 238 -33.31 -24.52 -20.78
CA ASN A 238 -32.80 -24.59 -19.42
C ASN A 238 -31.76 -23.49 -19.21
N ALA A 239 -31.84 -22.81 -18.06
CA ALA A 239 -30.73 -21.98 -17.60
C ALA A 239 -29.48 -22.84 -17.41
N PRO A 240 -28.27 -22.30 -17.67
CA PRO A 240 -27.05 -23.03 -17.43
C PRO A 240 -26.90 -23.35 -15.95
N THR A 241 -26.02 -24.27 -15.61
CA THR A 241 -25.55 -24.45 -14.23
C THR A 241 -24.04 -24.34 -14.17
N ILE A 242 -23.50 -24.02 -13.00
CA ILE A 242 -22.06 -24.09 -12.73
C ILE A 242 -21.90 -25.03 -11.53
N SER A 243 -21.38 -26.24 -11.75
CA SER A 243 -21.13 -27.21 -10.69
C SER A 243 -19.77 -26.99 -10.04
N SER A 244 -18.76 -26.63 -10.82
CA SER A 244 -17.39 -26.41 -10.36
C SER A 244 -16.56 -25.63 -11.37
N PHE A 245 -15.45 -25.07 -10.91
CA PHE A 245 -14.43 -24.52 -11.77
C PHE A 245 -13.03 -24.83 -11.21
N SER A 246 -12.04 -24.99 -12.08
CA SER A 246 -10.67 -25.27 -11.69
C SER A 246 -9.67 -24.64 -12.68
N PRO A 247 -8.59 -24.00 -12.20
CA PRO A 247 -8.28 -23.74 -10.79
C PRO A 247 -9.26 -22.74 -10.13
N ALA A 248 -9.31 -22.70 -8.79
CA ALA A 248 -10.17 -21.76 -8.05
C ALA A 248 -9.56 -20.35 -7.87
N SER A 249 -8.29 -20.18 -8.24
CA SER A 249 -7.55 -18.94 -8.14
C SER A 249 -6.49 -18.83 -9.22
N GLY A 250 -6.17 -17.62 -9.65
CA GLY A 250 -5.07 -17.36 -10.58
C GLY A 250 -5.06 -15.91 -11.10
N PRO A 251 -3.93 -15.44 -11.67
CA PRO A 251 -3.81 -14.09 -12.19
C PRO A 251 -4.61 -13.90 -13.50
N VAL A 252 -4.70 -12.63 -13.94
CA VAL A 252 -5.17 -12.28 -15.29
C VAL A 252 -4.41 -13.10 -16.34
N GLY A 253 -5.13 -13.63 -17.33
CA GLY A 253 -4.59 -14.51 -18.37
C GLY A 253 -4.65 -16.01 -18.02
N SER A 254 -4.99 -16.38 -16.78
CA SER A 254 -5.16 -17.80 -16.41
C SER A 254 -6.33 -18.43 -17.17
N SER A 255 -6.16 -19.69 -17.57
CA SER A 255 -7.23 -20.51 -18.14
C SER A 255 -7.99 -21.22 -17.02
N VAL A 256 -9.32 -21.07 -17.01
CA VAL A 256 -10.21 -21.67 -16.01
C VAL A 256 -11.16 -22.62 -16.71
N SER A 257 -11.14 -23.88 -16.31
CA SER A 257 -12.11 -24.88 -16.76
C SER A 257 -13.37 -24.79 -15.91
N ILE A 258 -14.52 -24.57 -16.53
CA ILE A 258 -15.83 -24.44 -15.88
C ILE A 258 -16.68 -25.64 -16.27
N THR A 259 -17.19 -26.35 -15.26
CA THR A 259 -18.06 -27.52 -15.42
C THR A 259 -19.46 -27.17 -14.97
N GLY A 260 -20.45 -27.68 -15.70
CA GLY A 260 -21.86 -27.36 -15.49
C GLY A 260 -22.77 -28.13 -16.43
N THR A 261 -23.91 -27.54 -16.77
CA THR A 261 -24.85 -28.10 -17.76
C THR A 261 -25.46 -27.00 -18.62
N TYR A 262 -25.98 -27.40 -19.78
CA TYR A 262 -26.66 -26.54 -20.77
C TYR A 262 -25.79 -25.45 -21.39
N PHE A 263 -24.48 -25.68 -21.51
CA PHE A 263 -23.61 -24.81 -22.30
C PHE A 263 -23.89 -24.98 -23.80
N THR A 264 -23.90 -23.88 -24.53
CA THR A 264 -24.13 -23.85 -25.99
C THR A 264 -23.02 -23.08 -26.68
N ALA A 265 -22.96 -23.11 -28.01
CA ALA A 265 -21.92 -22.38 -28.77
C ALA A 265 -21.90 -20.87 -28.50
N SER A 266 -23.04 -20.28 -28.12
CA SER A 266 -23.19 -18.84 -27.83
C SER A 266 -23.09 -18.50 -26.34
N THR A 267 -22.37 -19.33 -25.56
CA THR A 267 -22.21 -19.12 -24.11
C THR A 267 -21.30 -17.92 -23.82
N THR A 268 -21.69 -17.09 -22.87
CA THR A 268 -20.87 -16.00 -22.32
C THR A 268 -20.36 -16.34 -20.93
N VAL A 269 -19.20 -15.80 -20.56
CA VAL A 269 -18.59 -15.98 -19.22
C VAL A 269 -18.09 -14.63 -18.72
N ALA A 270 -18.30 -14.33 -17.45
CA ALA A 270 -17.77 -13.15 -16.78
C ALA A 270 -17.15 -13.49 -15.41
N PHE A 271 -16.07 -12.81 -15.07
CA PHE A 271 -15.37 -12.86 -13.79
C PHE A 271 -15.77 -11.63 -12.97
N ASN A 272 -16.65 -11.82 -11.99
CA ASN A 272 -17.21 -10.74 -11.15
C ASN A 272 -17.71 -9.54 -11.98
N GLY A 273 -18.45 -9.81 -13.06
CA GLY A 273 -19.00 -8.79 -13.96
C GLY A 273 -18.08 -8.36 -15.11
N VAL A 274 -16.82 -8.80 -15.16
CA VAL A 274 -15.89 -8.51 -16.29
C VAL A 274 -15.90 -9.67 -17.28
N ALA A 275 -16.29 -9.41 -18.53
CA ALA A 275 -16.39 -10.43 -19.58
C ALA A 275 -15.05 -11.14 -19.85
N ALA A 276 -15.06 -12.48 -19.89
CA ALA A 276 -13.88 -13.29 -20.16
C ALA A 276 -13.25 -12.94 -21.52
N SER A 277 -11.92 -12.98 -21.61
CA SER A 277 -11.20 -12.57 -22.82
C SER A 277 -11.26 -13.61 -23.93
N THR A 278 -11.32 -14.89 -23.57
CA THR A 278 -11.60 -15.99 -24.50
C THR A 278 -12.52 -17.02 -23.84
N ILE A 279 -13.36 -17.66 -24.64
CA ILE A 279 -14.28 -18.73 -24.22
C ILE A 279 -14.20 -19.84 -25.26
N ALA A 280 -13.92 -21.06 -24.82
CA ALA A 280 -13.98 -22.24 -25.67
C ALA A 280 -14.93 -23.28 -25.06
N VAL A 281 -16.13 -23.40 -25.63
CA VAL A 281 -17.11 -24.39 -25.22
C VAL A 281 -16.71 -25.74 -25.80
N THR A 282 -16.36 -26.69 -24.93
CA THR A 282 -15.93 -28.04 -25.36
C THR A 282 -17.14 -28.92 -25.64
N ASN A 283 -18.16 -28.86 -24.77
CA ASN A 283 -19.45 -29.54 -24.92
C ASN A 283 -20.47 -28.91 -23.96
N GLY A 284 -21.69 -29.45 -23.92
CA GLY A 284 -22.79 -28.94 -23.08
C GLY A 284 -22.56 -28.97 -21.57
N THR A 285 -21.45 -29.54 -21.09
CA THR A 285 -21.11 -29.65 -19.67
C THR A 285 -19.76 -29.05 -19.28
N THR A 286 -18.92 -28.69 -20.26
CA THR A 286 -17.58 -28.16 -19.99
C THR A 286 -17.20 -27.07 -20.98
N LEU A 287 -16.66 -25.97 -20.46
CA LEU A 287 -16.04 -24.91 -21.24
C LEU A 287 -14.77 -24.41 -20.54
N THR A 288 -13.88 -23.77 -21.28
CA THR A 288 -12.75 -23.02 -20.71
C THR A 288 -12.94 -21.53 -20.95
N ALA A 289 -12.53 -20.73 -19.98
CA ALA A 289 -12.58 -19.27 -20.06
C ALA A 289 -11.27 -18.67 -19.53
N THR A 290 -10.78 -17.62 -20.19
CA THR A 290 -9.58 -16.91 -19.74
C THR A 290 -9.93 -15.71 -18.86
N VAL A 291 -9.24 -15.57 -17.72
CA VAL A 291 -9.39 -14.43 -16.80
C VAL A 291 -9.04 -13.13 -17.54
N PRO A 292 -9.98 -12.17 -17.69
CA PRO A 292 -9.76 -10.95 -18.44
C PRO A 292 -8.99 -9.89 -17.64
N SER A 293 -8.44 -8.90 -18.34
CA SER A 293 -7.87 -7.71 -17.70
C SER A 293 -8.96 -6.94 -16.95
N GLY A 294 -8.65 -6.49 -15.72
CA GLY A 294 -9.61 -5.78 -14.87
C GLY A 294 -10.54 -6.68 -14.06
N ALA A 295 -10.44 -8.01 -14.18
CA ALA A 295 -11.15 -8.93 -13.32
C ALA A 295 -10.80 -8.71 -11.84
N THR A 296 -11.79 -8.86 -10.96
CA THR A 296 -11.62 -8.82 -9.51
C THR A 296 -12.13 -10.12 -8.89
N THR A 297 -11.70 -10.42 -7.67
CA THR A 297 -12.18 -11.61 -6.93
C THR A 297 -13.68 -11.57 -6.73
N GLY A 298 -14.37 -12.63 -7.12
CA GLY A 298 -15.82 -12.74 -7.02
C GLY A 298 -16.36 -13.95 -7.78
N PRO A 299 -17.69 -14.13 -7.81
CA PRO A 299 -18.31 -15.26 -8.50
C PRO A 299 -18.13 -15.18 -10.02
N LEU A 300 -18.19 -16.34 -10.67
CA LEU A 300 -18.27 -16.48 -12.12
C LEU A 300 -19.73 -16.43 -12.56
N THR A 301 -20.01 -15.74 -13.66
CA THR A 301 -21.34 -15.77 -14.30
C THR A 301 -21.22 -16.42 -15.66
N VAL A 302 -22.10 -17.37 -15.96
CA VAL A 302 -22.24 -18.01 -17.28
C VAL A 302 -23.61 -17.66 -17.84
N GLY A 303 -23.68 -17.19 -19.09
CA GLY A 303 -24.92 -16.82 -19.77
C GLY A 303 -25.16 -17.64 -21.03
N THR A 304 -26.42 -18.03 -21.24
CA THR A 304 -26.91 -18.67 -22.48
C THR A 304 -28.27 -18.09 -22.85
N SER A 305 -28.84 -18.50 -23.99
CA SER A 305 -30.22 -18.17 -24.36
C SER A 305 -31.28 -18.70 -23.39
N GLY A 306 -30.94 -19.71 -22.57
CA GLY A 306 -31.81 -20.23 -21.51
C GLY A 306 -31.75 -19.46 -20.18
N GLY A 307 -30.86 -18.47 -20.06
CA GLY A 307 -30.68 -17.65 -18.87
C GLY A 307 -29.24 -17.60 -18.37
N THR A 308 -29.06 -17.18 -17.12
CA THR A 308 -27.74 -17.01 -16.49
C THR A 308 -27.58 -17.89 -15.25
N ALA A 309 -26.35 -18.27 -14.97
CA ALA A 309 -25.94 -18.96 -13.75
C ALA A 309 -24.79 -18.22 -13.09
N THR A 310 -24.81 -18.16 -11.76
CA THR A 310 -23.73 -17.59 -10.96
C THR A 310 -23.14 -18.69 -10.09
N SER A 311 -21.82 -18.79 -10.04
CA SER A 311 -21.15 -19.81 -9.24
C SER A 311 -21.34 -19.54 -7.75
N ALA A 312 -21.50 -20.60 -6.95
CA ALA A 312 -21.61 -20.47 -5.50
C ALA A 312 -20.28 -20.04 -4.84
N ALA A 313 -19.16 -20.56 -5.34
CA ALA A 313 -17.82 -20.17 -4.92
C ALA A 313 -17.32 -18.97 -5.75
N ALA A 314 -16.50 -18.12 -5.12
CA ALA A 314 -15.78 -17.06 -5.80
C ALA A 314 -14.50 -17.60 -6.44
N TYR A 315 -14.16 -17.10 -7.64
CA TYR A 315 -12.84 -17.23 -8.21
C TYR A 315 -11.93 -16.14 -7.63
N THR A 316 -10.77 -16.54 -7.12
CA THR A 316 -9.81 -15.59 -6.52
C THR A 316 -8.84 -15.08 -7.58
N VAL A 317 -8.95 -13.80 -7.93
CA VAL A 317 -7.99 -13.16 -8.83
C VAL A 317 -6.75 -12.79 -8.02
N THR A 318 -5.63 -13.45 -8.30
CA THR A 318 -4.36 -13.17 -7.60
C THR A 318 -3.61 -12.06 -8.32
N VAL A 319 -3.10 -11.09 -7.55
CA VAL A 319 -2.25 -10.01 -8.08
C VAL A 319 -0.79 -10.49 -8.04
N PRO A 320 -0.03 -10.41 -9.15
CA PRO A 320 1.38 -10.75 -9.13
C PRO A 320 2.13 -9.81 -8.19
N THR A 321 2.99 -10.35 -7.34
CA THR A 321 3.82 -9.55 -6.43
C THR A 321 5.28 -9.93 -6.58
N ILE A 322 6.14 -8.92 -6.56
CA ILE A 322 7.59 -9.08 -6.48
C ILE A 322 8.02 -8.40 -5.17
N THR A 323 8.79 -9.12 -4.35
CA THR A 323 9.32 -8.59 -3.09
C THR A 323 10.84 -8.57 -3.18
N VAL A 324 11.42 -7.43 -2.82
CA VAL A 324 12.87 -7.24 -2.75
C VAL A 324 13.29 -6.82 -1.34
N SER A 325 14.41 -7.34 -0.86
CA SER A 325 14.97 -6.95 0.44
C SER A 325 16.51 -7.06 0.44
N PRO A 326 17.24 -5.98 0.78
CA PRO A 326 16.75 -4.63 1.06
C PRO A 326 16.22 -3.92 -0.21
N THR A 327 15.47 -2.82 -0.04
CA THR A 327 14.95 -2.00 -1.15
C THR A 327 15.94 -0.94 -1.64
N SER A 328 17.10 -0.80 -0.98
CA SER A 328 18.19 0.06 -1.42
C SER A 328 19.55 -0.56 -1.12
N LEU A 329 20.50 -0.34 -2.03
CA LEU A 329 21.92 -0.67 -1.90
C LEU A 329 22.72 0.60 -2.14
N THR A 330 23.30 1.15 -1.09
CA THR A 330 24.03 2.42 -1.14
C THR A 330 25.49 2.23 -0.74
N GLY A 331 26.34 3.18 -1.11
CA GLY A 331 27.75 3.18 -0.73
C GLY A 331 28.62 2.24 -1.55
N PHE A 332 28.23 1.93 -2.80
CA PHE A 332 29.17 1.31 -3.73
C PHE A 332 30.38 2.24 -3.96
N GLY A 333 31.58 1.69 -3.91
CA GLY A 333 32.82 2.46 -4.09
C GLY A 333 33.75 1.77 -5.07
N ALA A 334 34.19 2.47 -6.10
CA ALA A 334 35.16 1.97 -7.07
C ALA A 334 36.16 3.07 -7.49
N ALA A 335 37.36 2.65 -7.89
CA ALA A 335 38.26 3.50 -8.65
C ALA A 335 37.90 3.42 -10.13
N VAL A 336 38.09 4.49 -10.89
CA VAL A 336 37.91 4.47 -12.37
C VAL A 336 38.71 3.31 -12.97
N GLY A 337 38.06 2.51 -13.81
CA GLY A 337 38.67 1.36 -14.48
C GLY A 337 38.61 0.05 -13.70
N ALA A 338 38.05 0.04 -12.47
CA ALA A 338 37.87 -1.18 -11.67
C ALA A 338 36.40 -1.32 -11.21
N PRO A 339 35.87 -2.55 -11.10
CA PRO A 339 34.54 -2.77 -10.54
C PRO A 339 34.56 -2.56 -9.01
N SER A 340 33.40 -2.24 -8.41
CA SER A 340 33.28 -2.20 -6.95
C SER A 340 33.19 -3.61 -6.35
N ALA A 341 33.31 -3.73 -5.03
CA ALA A 341 32.79 -4.89 -4.32
C ALA A 341 31.28 -5.04 -4.60
N ALA A 342 30.82 -6.28 -4.70
CA ALA A 342 29.40 -6.56 -4.89
C ALA A 342 28.64 -6.46 -3.58
N GLN A 343 27.42 -5.93 -3.66
CA GLN A 343 26.41 -6.04 -2.62
C GLN A 343 25.29 -6.96 -3.11
N THR A 344 24.41 -7.39 -2.21
CA THR A 344 23.34 -8.33 -2.56
C THR A 344 21.99 -7.87 -2.04
N TYR A 345 20.94 -8.27 -2.76
CA TYR A 345 19.57 -8.26 -2.26
C TYR A 345 18.89 -9.59 -2.62
N GLN A 346 17.81 -9.89 -1.90
CA GLN A 346 16.95 -11.03 -2.20
C GLN A 346 15.77 -10.57 -3.04
N VAL A 347 15.45 -11.32 -4.10
CA VAL A 347 14.21 -11.18 -4.87
C VAL A 347 13.36 -12.43 -4.71
N SER A 348 12.07 -12.26 -4.48
CA SER A 348 11.07 -13.34 -4.45
C SER A 348 9.79 -12.86 -5.10
N GLY A 349 8.89 -13.77 -5.47
CA GLY A 349 7.63 -13.39 -6.08
C GLY A 349 6.54 -14.45 -5.98
N SER A 350 5.30 -14.01 -6.11
CA SER A 350 4.11 -14.88 -6.07
C SER A 350 3.11 -14.46 -7.14
N ALA A 351 2.31 -15.42 -7.60
CA ALA A 351 1.34 -15.23 -8.69
C ALA A 351 1.93 -14.62 -9.98
N LEU A 352 3.21 -14.94 -10.26
CA LEU A 352 3.93 -14.52 -11.45
C LEU A 352 3.33 -15.18 -12.71
N ASN A 353 3.30 -14.47 -13.83
CA ASN A 353 2.61 -14.88 -15.06
C ASN A 353 3.50 -14.96 -16.31
N GLY A 354 4.78 -14.59 -16.20
CA GLY A 354 5.78 -14.78 -17.26
C GLY A 354 6.57 -16.09 -17.15
N THR A 355 7.41 -16.39 -18.14
CA THR A 355 8.33 -17.56 -18.12
C THR A 355 9.61 -17.32 -17.31
N SER A 356 9.97 -16.05 -17.12
CA SER A 356 11.15 -15.62 -16.37
C SER A 356 10.93 -14.29 -15.66
N LEU A 357 11.69 -14.03 -14.59
CA LEU A 357 11.81 -12.72 -13.97
C LEU A 357 13.07 -12.02 -14.52
N SER A 358 12.90 -10.87 -15.16
CA SER A 358 13.99 -10.07 -15.71
C SER A 358 14.55 -9.10 -14.67
N ILE A 359 15.87 -8.98 -14.61
CA ILE A 359 16.61 -8.10 -13.71
C ILE A 359 17.44 -7.15 -14.57
N THR A 360 17.12 -5.86 -14.53
CA THR A 360 17.73 -4.87 -15.43
C THR A 360 18.09 -3.59 -14.66
N PRO A 361 19.38 -3.22 -14.58
CA PRO A 361 19.80 -1.89 -14.13
C PRO A 361 19.29 -0.77 -15.05
N SER A 362 18.94 0.37 -14.47
CA SER A 362 18.52 1.57 -15.20
C SER A 362 19.67 2.32 -15.87
N SER A 363 20.92 2.00 -15.51
CA SER A 363 22.12 2.63 -16.08
C SER A 363 23.23 1.60 -16.27
N THR A 364 24.13 1.88 -17.22
CA THR A 364 25.31 1.05 -17.50
C THR A 364 26.38 1.14 -16.42
N SER A 365 26.21 2.02 -15.42
CA SER A 365 27.10 2.13 -14.27
C SER A 365 27.00 0.95 -13.31
N PHE A 366 25.88 0.21 -13.35
CA PHE A 366 25.65 -0.95 -12.51
C PHE A 366 25.50 -2.21 -13.36
N GLU A 367 26.02 -3.32 -12.85
CA GLU A 367 25.88 -4.64 -13.45
C GLU A 367 25.40 -5.64 -12.41
N VAL A 368 24.70 -6.67 -12.87
CA VAL A 368 24.01 -7.67 -12.04
C VAL A 368 24.55 -9.07 -12.32
N SER A 369 24.45 -9.94 -11.32
CA SER A 369 24.82 -11.35 -11.42
C SER A 369 23.92 -12.22 -10.55
N LEU A 370 23.72 -13.48 -10.96
CA LEU A 370 23.01 -14.51 -10.21
C LEU A 370 23.95 -15.51 -9.51
N ASP A 371 25.22 -15.57 -9.95
CA ASP A 371 26.22 -16.49 -9.41
C ASP A 371 27.34 -15.77 -8.62
N GLY A 372 27.34 -14.43 -8.65
CA GLY A 372 28.33 -13.58 -7.98
C GLY A 372 29.67 -13.46 -8.72
N SER A 373 29.81 -14.10 -9.88
CA SER A 373 31.05 -14.20 -10.66
C SER A 373 30.92 -13.63 -12.08
N THR A 374 29.82 -13.91 -12.78
CA THR A 374 29.54 -13.46 -14.14
C THR A 374 28.56 -12.29 -14.07
N TYR A 375 29.03 -11.08 -14.36
CA TYR A 375 28.23 -9.85 -14.31
C TYR A 375 27.84 -9.39 -15.71
N ALA A 376 26.62 -8.86 -15.83
CA ALA A 376 26.06 -8.39 -17.10
C ALA A 376 25.12 -7.19 -16.87
N SER A 377 24.76 -6.51 -17.98
CA SER A 377 23.77 -5.43 -17.99
C SER A 377 22.33 -5.90 -17.82
N SER A 378 22.09 -7.21 -17.75
CA SER A 378 20.81 -7.81 -17.36
C SER A 378 21.00 -9.26 -16.94
N ALA A 379 20.07 -9.78 -16.15
CA ALA A 379 19.97 -11.19 -15.81
C ALA A 379 18.52 -11.67 -15.86
N SER A 380 18.30 -12.98 -16.00
CA SER A 380 16.96 -13.58 -16.03
C SER A 380 16.90 -14.83 -15.16
N ILE A 381 15.92 -14.89 -14.26
CA ILE A 381 15.63 -16.09 -13.47
C ILE A 381 14.49 -16.85 -14.14
N ALA A 382 14.74 -18.08 -14.57
CA ALA A 382 13.71 -18.95 -15.15
C ALA A 382 12.75 -19.43 -14.05
N LEU A 383 11.44 -19.35 -14.29
CA LEU A 383 10.42 -19.77 -13.32
C LEU A 383 10.03 -21.24 -13.46
N GLY A 384 10.40 -21.90 -14.57
CA GLY A 384 10.12 -23.34 -14.78
C GLY A 384 8.63 -23.69 -14.77
N GLY A 385 7.74 -22.74 -15.07
CA GLY A 385 6.29 -22.91 -14.99
C GLY A 385 5.69 -22.73 -13.59
N SER A 386 6.51 -22.45 -12.56
CA SER A 386 6.02 -22.10 -11.23
C SER A 386 5.53 -20.64 -11.19
N PRO A 387 4.34 -20.36 -10.62
CA PRO A 387 3.89 -19.00 -10.36
C PRO A 387 4.57 -18.37 -9.14
N THR A 388 5.46 -19.10 -8.47
CA THR A 388 6.20 -18.66 -7.28
C THR A 388 7.70 -18.70 -7.53
N LEU A 389 8.38 -17.63 -7.12
CA LEU A 389 9.83 -17.53 -7.09
C LEU A 389 10.27 -17.51 -5.63
N ALA A 390 11.01 -18.55 -5.21
CA ALA A 390 11.68 -18.57 -3.92
C ALA A 390 12.71 -17.44 -3.82
N ALA A 391 13.01 -17.00 -2.59
CA ALA A 391 14.01 -15.98 -2.34
C ALA A 391 15.34 -16.34 -3.01
N THR A 392 15.73 -15.52 -3.99
CA THR A 392 16.91 -15.70 -4.83
C THR A 392 17.83 -14.50 -4.65
N THR A 393 19.10 -14.77 -4.40
CA THR A 393 20.12 -13.74 -4.23
C THR A 393 20.47 -13.11 -5.58
N VAL A 394 20.50 -11.79 -5.64
CA VAL A 394 21.00 -11.01 -6.78
C VAL A 394 22.20 -10.19 -6.32
N TYR A 395 23.30 -10.31 -7.04
CA TYR A 395 24.53 -9.55 -6.81
C TYR A 395 24.52 -8.31 -7.69
N VAL A 396 24.90 -7.18 -7.12
CA VAL A 396 24.98 -5.88 -7.82
C VAL A 396 26.33 -5.26 -7.52
N ARG A 397 26.97 -4.66 -8.52
CA ARG A 397 28.19 -3.84 -8.32
C ARG A 397 28.28 -2.71 -9.35
N LEU A 398 29.18 -1.76 -9.13
CA LEU A 398 29.58 -0.79 -10.15
C LEU A 398 30.41 -1.48 -11.23
N ALA A 399 30.10 -1.19 -12.50
CA ALA A 399 30.84 -1.69 -13.65
C ALA A 399 32.20 -0.99 -13.78
N SER A 400 33.22 -1.72 -14.27
CA SER A 400 34.59 -1.19 -14.42
C SER A 400 34.69 0.00 -15.37
N ALA A 401 33.80 0.07 -16.38
CA ALA A 401 33.75 1.15 -17.35
C ALA A 401 33.02 2.42 -16.84
N THR A 402 32.60 2.46 -15.58
CA THR A 402 31.88 3.61 -15.03
C THR A 402 32.80 4.82 -14.92
N ALA A 403 32.35 5.98 -15.41
CA ALA A 403 33.09 7.24 -15.30
C ALA A 403 33.12 7.77 -13.85
N THR A 404 34.04 8.69 -13.56
CA THR A 404 34.09 9.39 -12.27
C THR A 404 32.77 10.09 -11.94
N GLY A 405 32.37 10.06 -10.68
CA GLY A 405 31.19 10.78 -10.17
C GLY A 405 30.40 9.95 -9.17
N SER A 406 29.13 10.31 -8.99
CA SER A 406 28.21 9.67 -8.03
C SER A 406 27.08 8.95 -8.78
N PRO A 407 27.33 7.79 -9.41
CA PRO A 407 26.30 7.07 -10.16
C PRO A 407 25.15 6.65 -9.24
N SER A 408 23.93 6.85 -9.72
CA SER A 408 22.70 6.41 -9.06
C SER A 408 21.70 5.87 -10.08
N GLY A 409 20.75 5.08 -9.61
CA GLY A 409 19.73 4.46 -10.47
C GLY A 409 18.88 3.44 -9.72
N THR A 410 18.28 2.54 -10.47
CA THR A 410 17.49 1.43 -9.94
C THR A 410 17.83 0.11 -10.61
N ILE A 411 17.62 -1.00 -9.91
CA ILE A 411 17.58 -2.34 -10.49
C ILE A 411 16.11 -2.76 -10.59
N ALA A 412 15.57 -2.84 -11.80
CA ALA A 412 14.20 -3.26 -12.04
C ALA A 412 14.10 -4.79 -12.04
N ASN A 413 13.24 -5.34 -11.19
CA ASN A 413 12.84 -6.74 -11.14
C ASN A 413 11.45 -6.84 -11.75
N ALA A 414 11.32 -7.44 -12.92
CA ALA A 414 10.11 -7.41 -13.72
C ALA A 414 9.63 -8.82 -14.10
N ASN A 415 8.31 -9.03 -14.05
CA ASN A 415 7.64 -10.20 -14.61
C ASN A 415 6.27 -9.75 -15.16
N GLY A 416 6.11 -9.85 -16.49
CA GLY A 416 4.92 -9.33 -17.16
C GLY A 416 4.76 -7.81 -16.93
N THR A 417 3.63 -7.41 -16.36
CA THR A 417 3.30 -6.01 -16.06
C THR A 417 3.74 -5.54 -14.67
N VAL A 418 4.25 -6.45 -13.82
CA VAL A 418 4.65 -6.12 -12.45
C VAL A 418 6.15 -5.90 -12.39
N THR A 419 6.54 -4.74 -11.84
CA THR A 419 7.94 -4.34 -11.67
C THR A 419 8.14 -3.82 -10.26
N THR A 420 9.22 -4.25 -9.61
CA THR A 420 9.68 -3.72 -8.31
C THR A 420 11.15 -3.37 -8.41
N THR A 421 11.54 -2.24 -7.83
CA THR A 421 12.89 -1.68 -8.00
C THR A 421 13.69 -1.68 -6.71
N VAL A 422 15.00 -1.91 -6.81
CA VAL A 422 15.97 -1.65 -5.74
C VAL A 422 16.74 -0.38 -6.10
N ALA A 423 16.76 0.62 -5.22
CA ALA A 423 17.52 1.85 -5.43
C ALA A 423 19.02 1.60 -5.26
N VAL A 424 19.85 2.12 -6.16
CA VAL A 424 21.32 1.96 -6.10
C VAL A 424 22.02 3.31 -6.15
N SER A 425 23.06 3.47 -5.32
CA SER A 425 23.93 4.64 -5.37
C SER A 425 25.37 4.32 -4.95
N GLY A 426 26.32 4.99 -5.60
CA GLY A 426 27.74 4.82 -5.32
C GLY A 426 28.58 6.03 -5.69
N ALA A 427 29.89 5.87 -5.53
CA ALA A 427 30.89 6.84 -5.92
C ALA A 427 32.01 6.13 -6.71
N VAL A 428 32.31 6.66 -7.90
CA VAL A 428 33.49 6.30 -8.68
C VAL A 428 34.46 7.46 -8.58
N VAL A 429 35.60 7.21 -7.96
CA VAL A 429 36.62 8.23 -7.74
C VAL A 429 37.78 7.98 -8.69
N ALA A 430 38.34 9.05 -9.27
CA ALA A 430 39.58 8.93 -10.02
C ALA A 430 40.66 8.30 -9.12
N PRO A 431 41.53 7.42 -9.66
CA PRO A 431 42.70 6.99 -8.91
C PRO A 431 43.51 8.23 -8.53
N VAL A 432 43.51 8.54 -7.24
CA VAL A 432 44.31 9.61 -6.69
C VAL A 432 45.77 9.18 -6.77
N VAL A 433 46.62 9.97 -7.42
CA VAL A 433 48.07 9.92 -7.18
C VAL A 433 48.28 10.40 -5.76
N ALA A 434 48.12 9.49 -4.81
CA ALA A 434 48.24 9.78 -3.40
C ALA A 434 49.70 9.69 -3.01
N LYS A 435 50.21 10.69 -2.31
CA LYS A 435 51.55 10.69 -1.76
C LYS A 435 51.55 9.96 -0.44
N ARG A 436 52.29 8.84 -0.35
CA ARG A 436 52.29 7.98 0.86
C ARG A 436 53.54 8.12 1.69
N TRP A 437 53.35 7.83 2.97
CA TRP A 437 54.43 7.66 3.93
C TRP A 437 55.11 6.30 3.72
N THR A 438 56.42 6.32 3.48
CA THR A 438 57.27 5.14 3.36
C THR A 438 58.01 4.84 4.66
N GLY A 439 58.28 5.86 5.47
CA GLY A 439 59.07 5.75 6.71
C GLY A 439 60.55 5.40 6.47
N ALA A 440 61.05 5.53 5.24
CA ALA A 440 62.37 5.02 4.85
C ALA A 440 63.55 5.73 5.55
N ALA A 441 63.36 6.93 6.10
CA ALA A 441 64.39 7.62 6.87
C ALA A 441 64.49 7.12 8.33
N GLY A 442 63.51 6.32 8.80
CA GLY A 442 63.45 5.84 10.18
C GLY A 442 63.09 6.92 11.21
N THR A 443 62.69 8.12 10.76
CA THR A 443 62.25 9.23 11.62
C THR A 443 60.72 9.37 11.56
N THR A 444 60.14 10.12 12.50
CA THR A 444 58.69 10.45 12.49
C THR A 444 58.40 11.80 11.84
N SER A 445 59.43 12.54 11.42
CA SER A 445 59.32 13.93 10.96
C SER A 445 58.68 14.00 9.58
N TRP A 446 57.58 14.77 9.46
CA TRP A 446 56.97 15.10 8.17
C TRP A 446 57.97 15.76 7.22
N PHE A 447 58.91 16.55 7.75
CA PHE A 447 59.85 17.36 6.96
C PHE A 447 61.09 16.59 6.48
N ASP A 448 61.17 15.30 6.77
CA ASP A 448 62.21 14.42 6.22
C ASP A 448 61.72 13.83 4.89
N ALA A 449 62.21 14.38 3.78
CA ALA A 449 61.73 14.05 2.44
C ALA A 449 61.90 12.55 2.11
N ALA A 450 62.88 11.86 2.70
CA ALA A 450 63.11 10.44 2.49
C ALA A 450 61.98 9.54 3.07
N ASN A 451 61.14 10.06 3.98
CA ASN A 451 59.97 9.34 4.48
C ASN A 451 58.76 9.33 3.54
N TRP A 452 58.85 9.97 2.36
CA TRP A 452 57.75 10.08 1.41
C TRP A 452 58.05 9.36 0.10
N GLU A 453 57.01 8.88 -0.57
CA GLU A 453 57.13 8.34 -1.92
C GLU A 453 57.81 9.35 -2.86
N GLY A 454 58.82 8.88 -3.60
CA GLY A 454 59.63 9.72 -4.48
C GLY A 454 60.64 10.62 -3.77
N SER A 455 60.86 10.43 -2.46
CA SER A 455 61.83 11.19 -1.65
C SER A 455 61.64 12.72 -1.72
N THR A 456 60.39 13.17 -1.81
CA THR A 456 60.02 14.59 -1.88
C THR A 456 58.90 14.90 -0.88
N LEU A 457 58.86 16.10 -0.32
CA LEU A 457 57.79 16.50 0.61
C LEU A 457 56.43 16.63 -0.11
N PRO A 458 55.30 16.38 0.59
CA PRO A 458 53.98 16.65 0.03
C PRO A 458 53.75 18.10 -0.37
N ALA A 459 53.16 18.30 -1.54
CA ALA A 459 52.81 19.60 -2.12
C ALA A 459 51.31 19.91 -1.95
N THR A 460 50.91 21.14 -2.29
CA THR A 460 49.53 21.64 -2.14
C THR A 460 48.50 20.89 -2.99
N THR A 461 48.93 20.25 -4.08
CA THR A 461 48.09 19.43 -4.96
C THR A 461 47.95 17.98 -4.49
N ASP A 462 48.79 17.55 -3.54
CA ASP A 462 48.88 16.15 -3.14
C ASP A 462 47.77 15.75 -2.17
N ASP A 463 47.15 14.62 -2.44
CA ASP A 463 46.35 13.89 -1.46
C ASP A 463 47.28 12.98 -0.66
N VAL A 464 47.49 13.32 0.61
CA VAL A 464 48.35 12.54 1.50
C VAL A 464 47.57 11.36 2.07
N VAL A 465 48.14 10.16 1.93
CA VAL A 465 47.57 8.93 2.50
C VAL A 465 48.58 8.30 3.45
N LEU A 466 48.16 8.12 4.69
CA LEU A 466 48.88 7.36 5.71
C LEU A 466 48.19 5.99 5.84
N ASP A 467 48.83 4.95 5.32
CA ASP A 467 48.34 3.57 5.36
C ASP A 467 49.49 2.58 5.63
N HIS A 468 49.17 1.29 5.80
CA HIS A 468 50.17 0.24 6.03
C HIS A 468 50.73 -0.36 4.72
N ARG A 469 50.77 0.41 3.62
CA ARG A 469 51.33 -0.10 2.36
C ARG A 469 52.83 -0.35 2.44
N TYR A 470 53.57 0.51 3.16
CA TYR A 470 55.03 0.41 3.30
C TYR A 470 55.48 0.12 4.73
N VAL A 471 54.74 0.62 5.72
CA VAL A 471 55.08 0.43 7.14
C VAL A 471 54.06 -0.51 7.75
N ALA A 472 54.45 -1.75 8.07
CA ALA A 472 53.51 -2.76 8.56
C ALA A 472 53.09 -2.58 10.03
N ALA A 473 53.98 -2.06 10.88
CA ALA A 473 53.72 -1.81 12.31
C ALA A 473 53.08 -0.44 12.57
N LYS A 474 52.63 -0.20 13.81
CA LYS A 474 52.20 1.13 14.27
C LYS A 474 53.29 2.17 13.99
N TYR A 475 52.89 3.34 13.49
CA TYR A 475 53.81 4.46 13.26
C TYR A 475 53.17 5.82 13.53
N THR A 476 54.03 6.82 13.70
CA THR A 476 53.66 8.20 13.96
C THR A 476 54.25 9.10 12.88
N VAL A 477 53.42 9.96 12.31
CA VAL A 477 53.85 11.08 11.48
C VAL A 477 53.64 12.36 12.27
N SER A 478 54.70 13.12 12.45
CA SER A 478 54.75 14.30 13.30
C SER A 478 55.13 15.52 12.48
N LEU A 479 54.35 16.60 12.57
CA LEU A 479 54.76 17.94 12.11
C LEU A 479 55.71 18.61 13.10
N SER A 480 56.63 17.83 13.68
CA SER A 480 57.82 18.34 14.36
C SER A 480 58.89 18.59 13.32
N GLY A 481 59.62 19.67 13.49
CA GLY A 481 60.97 19.73 12.99
C GLY A 481 61.82 18.56 13.54
N GLY A 482 62.66 17.92 12.73
CA GLY A 482 63.70 17.05 13.27
C GLY A 482 64.68 17.84 14.15
N SER A 483 65.71 17.20 14.70
CA SER A 483 66.75 17.90 15.48
C SER A 483 67.48 19.00 14.69
N SER A 484 67.30 19.08 13.36
CA SER A 484 68.02 19.95 12.42
C SER A 484 67.16 20.78 11.46
N VAL A 485 65.83 20.62 11.44
CA VAL A 485 64.92 21.35 10.52
C VAL A 485 63.80 21.95 11.34
N ALA A 486 63.60 23.28 11.31
CA ALA A 486 62.48 23.90 12.01
C ALA A 486 61.14 23.52 11.34
N PRO A 487 60.04 23.36 12.10
CA PRO A 487 58.73 23.15 11.49
C PRO A 487 58.34 24.35 10.60
N SER A 488 57.78 24.07 9.42
CA SER A 488 57.26 25.09 8.49
C SER A 488 55.76 24.89 8.24
N ALA A 489 55.08 25.97 7.88
CA ALA A 489 53.66 25.90 7.53
C ALA A 489 53.47 24.96 6.34
N THR A 490 52.59 23.98 6.49
CA THR A 490 52.42 22.89 5.52
C THR A 490 51.03 22.96 4.92
N THR A 491 50.95 22.97 3.58
CA THR A 491 49.68 22.92 2.86
C THR A 491 49.65 21.72 1.92
N VAL A 492 48.62 20.88 2.04
CA VAL A 492 48.35 19.73 1.15
C VAL A 492 46.89 19.75 0.71
N ASN A 493 46.52 18.98 -0.32
CA ASN A 493 45.13 18.97 -0.81
C ASN A 493 44.20 18.28 0.21
N SER A 494 44.55 17.07 0.63
CA SER A 494 43.82 16.33 1.68
C SER A 494 44.74 15.44 2.50
N LEU A 495 44.31 15.05 3.70
CA LEU A 495 44.99 14.09 4.57
C LEU A 495 44.05 12.93 4.90
N ARG A 496 44.47 11.70 4.58
CA ARG A 496 43.73 10.47 4.88
C ARG A 496 44.56 9.55 5.76
N ILE A 497 44.12 9.36 7.01
CA ILE A 497 44.69 8.40 7.95
C ILE A 497 43.88 7.11 7.84
N ARG A 498 44.45 6.10 7.16
CA ARG A 498 43.78 4.86 6.77
C ARG A 498 44.59 3.62 7.19
N PRO A 499 44.51 3.23 8.46
CA PRO A 499 45.19 2.00 8.89
C PRO A 499 44.67 0.71 8.23
N LEU A 500 43.44 0.69 7.72
CA LEU A 500 42.83 -0.52 7.14
C LEU A 500 42.88 -1.69 8.15
N ALA A 501 43.40 -2.85 7.73
CA ALA A 501 43.58 -4.02 8.60
C ALA A 501 44.81 -3.91 9.53
N GLY A 502 45.68 -2.91 9.36
CA GLY A 502 46.91 -2.74 10.12
C GLY A 502 46.72 -2.23 11.56
N ASP A 503 47.84 -1.84 12.17
CA ASP A 503 47.91 -1.32 13.54
C ASP A 503 47.54 0.18 13.60
N SER A 504 47.70 0.87 14.73
CA SER A 504 47.37 2.29 14.83
C SER A 504 48.32 3.19 14.04
N ILE A 505 47.77 4.25 13.42
CA ILE A 505 48.54 5.32 12.79
C ILE A 505 48.23 6.63 13.51
N LEU A 506 49.27 7.32 13.98
CA LEU A 506 49.14 8.59 14.68
C LEU A 506 49.68 9.72 13.81
N PHE A 507 48.86 10.74 13.58
CA PHE A 507 49.29 12.03 13.06
C PHE A 507 49.35 13.03 14.19
N VAL A 508 50.46 13.74 14.36
CA VAL A 508 50.71 14.57 15.54
C VAL A 508 51.14 15.98 15.14
N LEU A 509 50.46 17.00 15.68
CA LEU A 509 50.97 18.36 15.81
C LEU A 509 51.60 18.48 17.20
N PRO A 510 52.93 18.36 17.34
CA PRO A 510 53.58 18.25 18.64
C PRO A 510 53.65 19.60 19.36
N THR A 511 53.91 19.59 20.67
CA THR A 511 54.06 20.80 21.49
C THR A 511 55.19 21.72 21.03
N THR A 512 56.21 21.17 20.36
CA THR A 512 57.30 21.94 19.76
C THR A 512 56.90 22.70 18.51
N ASN A 513 55.75 22.40 17.89
CA ASN A 513 55.23 23.16 16.77
C ASN A 513 54.41 24.34 17.29
N THR A 514 54.92 25.55 17.11
CA THR A 514 54.32 26.81 17.56
C THR A 514 53.71 27.65 16.41
N LEU A 515 53.62 27.09 15.21
CA LEU A 515 53.05 27.76 14.04
C LEU A 515 51.54 27.93 14.18
N SER A 516 51.04 29.05 13.71
CA SER A 516 49.61 29.36 13.65
C SER A 516 49.30 30.44 12.63
N THR A 517 48.03 30.66 12.36
CA THR A 517 47.57 31.77 11.48
C THR A 517 48.06 33.15 11.90
N ASN A 518 48.45 33.34 13.17
CA ASN A 518 49.03 34.60 13.67
C ASN A 518 50.57 34.61 13.66
N ASN A 519 51.21 33.48 13.39
CA ASN A 519 52.66 33.32 13.45
C ASN A 519 53.13 32.34 12.36
N GLY A 520 53.38 32.87 11.15
CA GLY A 520 53.98 32.12 10.04
C GLY A 520 53.03 31.20 9.26
N GLY A 521 51.73 31.22 9.56
CA GLY A 521 50.71 30.37 8.91
C GLY A 521 50.34 29.15 9.76
N ALA A 522 49.15 28.56 9.52
CA ALA A 522 48.74 27.34 10.23
C ALA A 522 49.78 26.22 10.03
N ALA A 523 50.03 25.42 11.07
CA ALA A 523 50.97 24.31 11.00
C ALA A 523 50.58 23.30 9.90
N LEU A 524 49.27 23.07 9.73
CA LEU A 524 48.72 22.28 8.63
C LEU A 524 47.46 22.96 8.08
N THR A 525 47.46 23.24 6.77
CA THR A 525 46.30 23.65 6.00
C THR A 525 45.93 22.54 5.01
N LEU A 526 44.65 22.17 4.94
CA LEU A 526 44.13 21.25 3.93
C LEU A 526 43.37 22.06 2.89
N ALA A 527 43.84 22.08 1.65
CA ALA A 527 43.36 23.00 0.62
C ALA A 527 41.99 22.62 0.02
N ARG A 528 41.53 21.38 0.21
CA ARG A 528 40.24 20.92 -0.31
C ARG A 528 39.06 21.50 0.48
N ALA A 529 38.30 22.39 -0.15
CA ALA A 529 37.25 23.18 0.51
C ALA A 529 35.83 22.99 -0.06
N ALA A 530 35.65 22.18 -1.11
CA ALA A 530 34.36 22.04 -1.77
C ALA A 530 33.33 21.32 -0.88
N ALA A 531 32.05 21.71 -1.00
CA ALA A 531 30.98 21.06 -0.25
C ALA A 531 30.84 19.59 -0.68
N GLY A 532 30.79 18.68 0.31
CA GLY A 532 30.69 17.24 0.07
C GLY A 532 32.03 16.54 -0.17
N ASP A 533 33.12 17.29 -0.31
CA ASP A 533 34.46 16.75 -0.41
C ASP A 533 35.07 16.45 0.97
N THR A 534 35.98 15.48 1.03
CA THR A 534 36.71 15.13 2.26
C THR A 534 38.13 15.70 2.23
N ALA A 535 38.39 16.69 3.08
CA ALA A 535 39.72 17.26 3.30
C ALA A 535 40.51 16.43 4.32
N LEU A 536 39.91 16.12 5.47
CA LEU A 536 40.49 15.25 6.49
C LEU A 536 39.66 13.98 6.64
N PHE A 537 40.30 12.83 6.48
CA PHE A 537 39.68 11.53 6.72
C PHE A 537 40.46 10.75 7.77
N ILE A 538 39.79 10.27 8.81
CA ILE A 538 40.41 9.42 9.84
C ILE A 538 39.56 8.16 10.03
N ALA A 539 40.10 6.99 9.71
CA ALA A 539 39.45 5.69 9.93
C ALA A 539 39.76 5.11 11.33
N THR A 540 39.13 3.98 11.66
CA THR A 540 39.43 3.17 12.86
C THR A 540 40.93 2.98 13.06
N LYS A 541 41.37 3.01 14.32
CA LYS A 541 42.79 2.94 14.74
C LYS A 541 43.66 4.13 14.28
N GLY A 542 43.14 5.03 13.46
CA GLY A 542 43.78 6.28 13.08
C GLY A 542 43.49 7.37 14.11
N ALA A 543 44.49 8.20 14.40
CA ALA A 543 44.30 9.36 15.25
C ALA A 543 45.02 10.59 14.74
N PHE A 544 44.36 11.75 14.79
CA PHE A 544 44.98 13.06 14.66
C PHE A 544 45.08 13.68 16.04
N ILE A 545 46.27 14.08 16.46
CA ILE A 545 46.54 14.64 17.78
C ILE A 545 47.06 16.06 17.60
N ASN A 546 46.19 17.04 17.85
CA ASN A 546 46.59 18.44 17.93
C ASN A 546 47.03 18.77 19.36
N GLN A 547 48.33 18.81 19.60
CA GLN A 547 48.93 19.20 20.88
C GLN A 547 49.96 20.32 20.69
N SER A 548 49.75 21.18 19.69
CA SER A 548 50.63 22.29 19.37
C SER A 548 50.85 23.24 20.54
N GLY A 549 52.10 23.73 20.65
CA GLY A 549 52.50 24.75 21.63
C GLY A 549 52.21 26.18 21.20
N ALA A 550 51.47 26.40 20.10
CA ALA A 550 51.09 27.74 19.68
C ALA A 550 50.28 28.46 20.77
N THR A 551 50.56 29.75 20.95
CA THR A 551 49.96 30.60 22.00
C THR A 551 48.85 31.51 21.49
N SER A 552 48.72 31.68 20.17
CA SER A 552 47.65 32.44 19.51
C SER A 552 47.36 31.85 18.13
N GLY A 553 46.25 32.26 17.48
CA GLY A 553 45.85 31.81 16.14
C GLY A 553 45.39 30.35 16.07
N ASP A 554 44.93 29.95 14.88
CA ASP A 554 44.55 28.58 14.56
C ASP A 554 45.76 27.80 14.05
N VAL A 555 45.90 26.56 14.50
CA VAL A 555 47.07 25.70 14.20
C VAL A 555 46.78 24.75 13.04
N PHE A 556 45.54 24.28 12.96
CA PHE A 556 45.07 23.38 11.93
C PHE A 556 43.88 24.04 11.22
N ASP A 557 43.99 24.15 9.91
CA ASP A 557 43.00 24.81 9.05
C ASP A 557 42.54 23.84 7.95
N PRO A 558 41.43 23.10 8.17
CA PRO A 558 40.73 22.46 7.06
C PRO A 558 40.06 23.59 6.26
N SER A 559 40.65 23.99 5.14
CA SER A 559 40.28 25.23 4.45
C SER A 559 38.82 25.21 3.98
N GLY A 560 38.20 26.39 4.01
CA GLY A 560 36.81 26.59 3.59
C GLY A 560 35.81 26.62 4.74
N SER A 561 34.55 26.83 4.37
CA SER A 561 33.40 26.93 5.27
C SER A 561 32.46 25.72 5.19
N ASN A 562 32.88 24.66 4.51
CA ASN A 562 32.05 23.47 4.25
C ASN A 562 32.46 22.30 5.14
N PRO A 563 31.53 21.40 5.50
CA PRO A 563 31.85 20.22 6.29
C PRO A 563 32.77 19.24 5.52
N THR A 564 34.09 19.31 5.78
CA THR A 564 35.15 18.58 5.05
C THR A 564 35.97 17.62 5.93
N VAL A 565 35.72 17.58 7.24
CA VAL A 565 36.39 16.69 8.21
C VAL A 565 35.50 15.48 8.53
N PHE A 566 36.03 14.28 8.27
CA PHE A 566 35.32 13.01 8.39
C PHE A 566 36.08 12.04 9.31
N LEU A 567 35.43 11.64 10.40
CA LEU A 567 35.93 10.69 11.39
C LEU A 567 35.12 9.39 11.28
N LEU A 568 35.62 8.40 10.55
CA LEU A 568 34.89 7.17 10.23
C LEU A 568 35.27 6.01 11.16
N ASN A 569 34.30 5.15 11.48
CA ASN A 569 34.49 3.85 12.15
C ASN A 569 35.33 3.96 13.44
N GLY A 570 35.10 4.96 14.30
CA GLY A 570 35.89 5.14 15.53
C GLY A 570 37.29 5.77 15.36
N GLY A 571 37.59 6.34 14.19
CA GLY A 571 38.74 7.23 14.01
C GLY A 571 38.68 8.42 14.99
N SER A 572 39.85 8.88 15.44
CA SER A 572 39.93 9.78 16.60
C SER A 572 40.61 11.11 16.29
N PHE A 573 40.00 12.21 16.72
CA PHE A 573 40.64 13.53 16.75
C PHE A 573 40.84 13.96 18.21
N TYR A 574 42.06 14.32 18.59
CA TYR A 574 42.39 14.82 19.92
C TYR A 574 42.76 16.30 19.85
N HIS A 575 41.96 17.15 20.48
CA HIS A 575 42.27 18.56 20.70
C HIS A 575 42.88 18.76 22.10
N ARG A 576 44.19 18.96 22.15
CA ARG A 576 45.02 19.04 23.37
C ARG A 576 45.81 20.34 23.45
N THR A 577 45.29 21.39 22.85
CA THR A 577 45.91 22.72 22.85
C THR A 577 44.91 23.77 23.30
N LEU A 578 45.41 24.92 23.76
CA LEU A 578 44.61 26.09 24.17
C LEU A 578 44.11 26.90 22.98
N ARG A 579 44.48 26.52 21.76
CA ARG A 579 44.12 27.22 20.54
C ARG A 579 42.67 26.97 20.13
N GLY A 580 42.18 27.87 19.28
CA GLY A 580 40.83 27.83 18.74
C GLY A 580 40.52 26.46 18.14
N ASN A 581 39.28 26.02 18.36
CA ASN A 581 38.72 24.82 17.74
C ASN A 581 37.54 25.15 16.82
N THR A 582 37.21 26.43 16.66
CA THR A 582 36.03 26.88 15.90
C THR A 582 36.11 26.46 14.44
N VAL A 583 37.18 26.83 13.73
CA VAL A 583 37.34 26.49 12.30
C VAL A 583 37.33 24.97 12.10
N LEU A 584 38.05 24.24 12.96
CA LEU A 584 38.07 22.78 12.96
C LEU A 584 36.67 22.16 13.11
N VAL A 585 35.94 22.58 14.15
CA VAL A 585 34.63 22.00 14.48
C VAL A 585 33.55 22.46 13.47
N GLU A 586 33.74 23.59 12.79
CA GLU A 586 32.85 24.04 11.70
C GLU A 586 32.86 23.08 10.53
N ASN A 587 34.06 22.59 10.22
CA ASN A 587 34.30 21.66 9.16
C ASN A 587 33.94 20.21 9.56
N LEU A 588 33.52 19.96 10.81
CA LEU A 588 33.06 18.65 11.26
C LEU A 588 31.64 18.37 10.74
N ALA A 589 31.52 17.39 9.83
CA ALA A 589 30.28 17.08 9.10
C ALA A 589 29.33 16.10 9.82
N GLY A 590 28.02 16.24 9.62
CA GLY A 590 26.97 15.26 10.00
C GLY A 590 26.60 14.25 8.89
N ALA A 591 27.52 13.97 7.96
CA ALA A 591 27.31 13.02 6.88
C ALA A 591 27.40 11.57 7.38
N PRO A 592 26.64 10.62 6.78
CA PRO A 592 26.69 9.21 7.14
C PRO A 592 28.13 8.67 7.19
N GLY A 593 28.52 8.16 8.36
CA GLY A 593 29.85 7.65 8.67
C GLY A 593 30.53 8.40 9.82
N THR A 594 30.28 9.70 10.01
CA THR A 594 30.94 10.50 11.07
C THR A 594 30.33 10.28 12.46
N GLU A 595 29.15 9.67 12.54
CA GLU A 595 28.39 9.47 13.78
C GLU A 595 29.11 8.58 14.80
N THR A 596 30.09 7.79 14.33
CA THR A 596 30.89 6.87 15.16
C THR A 596 32.30 7.37 15.45
N GLY A 597 32.71 8.50 14.86
CA GLY A 597 34.04 9.08 15.07
C GLY A 597 34.18 9.70 16.45
N ASN A 598 35.40 9.67 17.00
CA ASN A 598 35.67 10.15 18.36
C ASN A 598 36.34 11.52 18.33
N PHE A 599 35.70 12.51 18.94
CA PHE A 599 36.29 13.83 19.15
C PHE A 599 36.60 14.03 20.64
N PHE A 600 37.89 14.14 20.96
CA PHE A 600 38.37 14.28 22.33
C PHE A 600 38.82 15.71 22.60
N PHE A 601 38.25 16.33 23.63
CA PHE A 601 38.87 17.47 24.28
C PHE A 601 39.68 17.00 25.49
N ARG A 602 40.98 17.29 25.48
CA ARG A 602 41.89 17.05 26.61
C ARG A 602 42.84 18.23 26.74
N ILE A 603 42.28 19.38 27.08
CA ILE A 603 42.97 20.67 27.05
C ILE A 603 43.78 20.90 28.35
N PRO A 604 45.05 21.34 28.27
CA PRO A 604 45.90 21.60 29.43
C PRO A 604 45.67 23.00 30.04
N SER A 605 44.44 23.31 30.49
CA SER A 605 44.10 24.54 31.23
C SER A 605 43.01 24.23 32.24
N SER A 606 42.98 24.85 33.42
CA SER A 606 41.95 24.62 34.46
C SER A 606 40.51 24.81 33.98
N SER A 607 40.27 25.77 33.08
CA SER A 607 38.98 26.05 32.45
C SER A 607 39.17 26.47 30.99
N THR A 608 38.26 26.09 30.09
CA THR A 608 38.35 26.47 28.68
C THR A 608 37.00 26.45 27.95
N THR A 609 36.85 27.33 26.96
CA THR A 609 35.67 27.37 26.10
C THR A 609 35.84 26.44 24.90
N ILE A 610 34.83 25.62 24.62
CA ILE A 610 34.78 24.75 23.44
C ILE A 610 33.59 25.12 22.55
N SER A 611 33.76 24.96 21.25
CA SER A 611 32.71 25.21 20.26
C SER A 611 31.59 24.20 20.40
N GLY A 612 30.37 24.67 20.69
CA GLY A 612 29.19 23.80 20.83
C GLY A 612 27.95 24.34 20.12
N SER A 613 27.67 25.64 20.20
CA SER A 613 26.50 26.25 19.55
C SER A 613 26.55 26.08 18.03
N GLY A 614 25.54 25.42 17.46
CA GLY A 614 25.41 25.18 16.02
C GLY A 614 26.38 24.13 15.48
N ARG A 615 27.02 23.34 16.36
CA ARG A 615 28.04 22.35 15.99
C ARG A 615 27.52 20.93 16.13
N THR A 616 28.06 20.04 15.30
CA THR A 616 27.72 18.62 15.28
C THR A 616 28.95 17.77 15.56
N TYR A 617 28.83 16.82 16.48
CA TYR A 617 29.86 15.83 16.80
C TYR A 617 29.35 14.41 16.53
N GLY A 618 30.27 13.47 16.27
CA GLY A 618 30.01 12.03 16.39
C GLY A 618 29.90 11.66 17.87
N ASN A 619 30.94 11.05 18.43
CA ASN A 619 31.13 10.97 19.87
C ASN A 619 31.89 12.21 20.37
N LEU A 620 31.38 12.84 21.43
CA LEU A 620 32.05 13.95 22.13
C LEU A 620 32.57 13.44 23.47
N ILE A 621 33.89 13.46 23.65
CA ILE A 621 34.55 12.97 24.86
C ILE A 621 35.34 14.11 25.51
N LEU A 622 35.02 14.38 26.77
CA LEU A 622 35.66 15.42 27.57
C LEU A 622 36.54 14.77 28.65
N GLN A 623 37.85 14.94 28.51
CA GLN A 623 38.86 14.29 29.33
C GLN A 623 39.67 15.28 30.16
N ARG A 624 40.34 14.77 31.20
CA ARG A 624 41.28 15.54 32.01
C ARG A 624 42.65 15.68 31.31
N GLY A 625 42.96 16.89 30.83
CA GLY A 625 44.29 17.26 30.30
C GLY A 625 45.05 18.25 31.18
N GLY A 626 44.35 18.82 32.16
CA GLY A 626 44.65 20.02 32.92
C GLY A 626 43.33 20.71 33.31
N ALA A 627 42.32 20.59 32.42
CA ALA A 627 40.95 21.07 32.60
C ALA A 627 40.12 20.27 33.60
N SER A 628 39.52 21.02 34.51
CA SER A 628 38.43 20.58 35.38
C SER A 628 37.08 21.11 34.89
N THR A 629 37.06 22.07 33.94
CA THR A 629 35.82 22.66 33.39
C THR A 629 35.94 22.99 31.90
N TYR A 630 35.05 22.41 31.08
CA TYR A 630 34.76 22.81 29.71
C TYR A 630 33.48 23.64 29.69
N VAL A 631 33.50 24.79 29.03
CA VAL A 631 32.35 25.70 28.91
C VAL A 631 31.94 25.80 27.46
N THR A 632 30.64 25.81 27.19
CA THR A 632 30.11 26.17 25.87
C THR A 632 28.88 27.05 25.99
N SER A 633 28.70 27.99 25.06
CA SER A 633 27.65 29.00 25.07
C SER A 633 27.18 29.32 23.65
N GLY A 634 26.03 29.99 23.52
CA GLY A 634 25.45 30.42 22.25
C GLY A 634 23.95 30.20 22.19
N THR A 635 23.38 30.14 20.99
CA THR A 635 21.92 30.10 20.77
C THR A 635 21.45 28.94 19.92
N ALA A 636 22.33 28.32 19.12
CA ALA A 636 21.98 27.23 18.23
C ALA A 636 22.21 25.86 18.88
N THR A 637 21.52 24.84 18.39
CA THR A 637 21.60 23.46 18.90
C THR A 637 23.03 22.91 18.86
N LEU A 638 23.43 22.22 19.92
CA LEU A 638 24.58 21.32 19.95
C LEU A 638 24.09 19.91 19.60
N ALA A 639 24.52 19.38 18.46
CA ALA A 639 24.15 18.04 18.01
C ALA A 639 25.29 17.03 18.30
N ILE A 640 24.93 15.87 18.84
CA ILE A 640 25.85 14.76 19.13
C ILE A 640 25.20 13.49 18.56
N ASN A 641 25.72 13.02 17.43
CA ASN A 641 25.18 11.86 16.72
C ASN A 641 25.58 10.52 17.38
N GLY A 642 26.61 10.50 18.22
CA GLY A 642 27.04 9.38 19.04
C GLY A 642 26.86 9.65 20.53
N ASN A 643 27.80 9.20 21.35
CA ASN A 643 27.77 9.34 22.80
C ASN A 643 28.36 10.69 23.26
N LEU A 644 27.79 11.25 24.33
CA LEU A 644 28.41 12.31 25.14
C LEU A 644 29.06 11.67 26.36
N THR A 645 30.38 11.76 26.47
CA THR A 645 31.16 11.22 27.59
C THR A 645 31.87 12.33 28.35
N ILE A 646 31.64 12.41 29.65
CA ILE A 646 32.31 13.34 30.57
C ILE A 646 33.06 12.49 31.58
N GLU A 647 34.39 12.55 31.55
CA GLU A 647 35.22 11.75 32.46
C GLU A 647 35.20 12.26 33.90
N SER A 648 35.64 11.40 34.82
CA SER A 648 35.77 11.75 36.24
C SER A 648 36.71 12.96 36.43
N GLY A 649 36.29 13.89 37.29
CA GLY A 649 37.01 15.14 37.56
C GLY A 649 36.83 16.22 36.49
N VAL A 650 35.97 16.01 35.49
CA VAL A 650 35.65 17.00 34.44
C VAL A 650 34.27 17.58 34.67
N THR A 651 34.12 18.90 34.54
CA THR A 651 32.84 19.60 34.49
C THR A 651 32.57 20.04 33.06
N PHE A 652 31.38 19.77 32.55
CA PHE A 652 30.87 20.34 31.30
C PHE A 652 29.73 21.29 31.63
N SER A 653 29.99 22.59 31.52
CA SER A 653 29.01 23.65 31.71
C SER A 653 28.52 24.13 30.35
N VAL A 654 27.25 23.87 30.07
CA VAL A 654 26.57 24.21 28.83
C VAL A 654 25.58 25.34 29.14
N THR A 655 25.82 26.51 28.54
CA THR A 655 24.98 27.71 28.65
C THR A 655 24.34 28.09 27.31
N ILE A 656 24.24 27.12 26.41
CA ILE A 656 23.59 27.27 25.10
C ILE A 656 22.07 27.47 25.32
N ASN A 657 21.51 28.51 24.71
CA ASN A 657 20.07 28.80 24.72
C ASN A 657 19.27 28.00 23.68
N GLY A 658 19.95 27.19 22.87
CA GLY A 658 19.36 26.16 22.01
C GLY A 658 19.33 24.78 22.69
N ASN A 659 19.03 23.74 21.91
CA ASN A 659 18.92 22.37 22.43
C ASN A 659 20.28 21.66 22.49
N ILE A 660 20.37 20.62 23.31
CA ILE A 660 21.37 19.56 23.16
C ILE A 660 20.62 18.37 22.55
N ALA A 661 20.93 18.02 21.31
CA ALA A 661 20.33 16.89 20.61
C ALA A 661 21.29 15.70 20.61
N LEU A 662 20.95 14.64 21.33
CA LEU A 662 21.81 13.48 21.56
C LEU A 662 21.18 12.21 20.99
N LYS A 663 21.92 11.51 20.11
CA LYS A 663 21.48 10.23 19.52
C LYS A 663 22.09 9.00 20.20
N GLY A 664 23.20 9.12 20.92
CA GLY A 664 23.82 8.05 21.71
C GLY A 664 23.63 8.21 23.22
N ASN A 665 24.44 7.53 24.02
CA ASN A 665 24.36 7.56 25.48
C ASN A 665 24.92 8.86 26.08
N LEU A 666 24.40 9.23 27.25
CA LEU A 666 25.04 10.20 28.15
C LEU A 666 25.78 9.42 29.25
N ALA A 667 27.11 9.42 29.18
CA ALA A 667 28.00 8.83 30.17
C ALA A 667 28.69 9.93 30.98
N ASN A 668 28.12 10.29 32.13
CA ASN A 668 28.59 11.40 32.95
C ASN A 668 29.33 10.91 34.20
N ALA A 669 30.62 10.59 34.11
CA ALA A 669 31.43 10.27 35.30
C ALA A 669 31.93 11.51 36.06
N GLY A 670 31.72 12.71 35.50
CA GLY A 670 32.09 14.00 36.08
C GLY A 670 30.88 14.84 36.47
N ASN A 671 30.87 16.11 36.07
CA ASN A 671 29.80 17.06 36.32
C ASN A 671 29.17 17.56 35.00
N PHE A 672 27.88 17.32 34.78
CA PHE A 672 27.15 17.86 33.63
C PHE A 672 26.18 18.95 34.08
N ARG A 673 26.36 20.19 33.61
CA ARG A 673 25.52 21.34 33.97
C ARG A 673 24.93 21.95 32.72
N PHE A 674 23.61 21.89 32.56
CA PHE A 674 22.92 22.49 31.41
C PHE A 674 22.02 23.64 31.87
N GLU A 675 22.56 24.84 31.92
CA GLU A 675 21.94 26.02 32.53
C GLU A 675 21.78 27.17 31.56
N ARG A 676 21.05 28.21 31.97
CA ARG A 676 20.80 29.36 31.12
C ARG A 676 22.02 30.25 31.19
N ALA A 677 22.43 30.83 30.07
CA ALA A 677 23.36 31.96 30.12
C ALA A 677 22.73 33.08 30.98
N SER A 678 23.47 33.60 31.96
CA SER A 678 22.98 34.65 32.86
C SER A 678 22.56 35.93 32.12
N SER A 679 23.08 36.15 30.91
CA SER A 679 22.74 37.25 30.01
C SER A 679 21.49 37.01 29.14
N SER A 680 20.89 35.82 29.17
CA SER A 680 19.76 35.47 28.31
C SER A 680 18.42 35.89 28.91
N THR A 681 17.66 36.67 28.16
CA THR A 681 16.26 37.03 28.47
C THR A 681 15.24 36.08 27.84
N SER A 682 15.70 35.07 27.09
CA SER A 682 14.82 34.11 26.42
C SER A 682 13.96 33.35 27.42
N THR A 683 12.68 33.24 27.11
CA THR A 683 11.69 32.41 27.81
C THR A 683 11.43 31.07 27.12
N ALA A 684 12.02 30.86 25.93
CA ALA A 684 11.91 29.59 25.22
C ALA A 684 12.71 28.51 25.97
N GLY A 685 12.03 27.45 26.40
CA GLY A 685 12.66 26.35 27.11
C GLY A 685 13.65 25.59 26.23
N ARG A 686 14.89 25.45 26.70
CA ARG A 686 15.93 24.64 26.06
C ARG A 686 15.78 23.18 26.44
N ARG A 687 16.14 22.26 25.54
CA ARG A 687 15.88 20.83 25.74
C ARG A 687 17.16 20.01 25.66
N LEU A 688 17.32 19.08 26.59
CA LEU A 688 18.14 17.89 26.36
C LEU A 688 17.23 16.87 25.65
N VAL A 689 17.45 16.65 24.36
CA VAL A 689 16.64 15.78 23.51
C VAL A 689 17.36 14.46 23.30
N LEU A 690 16.74 13.37 23.72
CA LEU A 690 17.22 12.00 23.52
C LEU A 690 16.47 11.38 22.34
N GLN A 691 17.14 11.31 21.18
CA GLN A 691 16.52 11.05 19.87
C GLN A 691 17.29 10.01 19.04
N GLY A 692 17.91 9.04 19.72
CA GLY A 692 18.61 7.93 19.07
C GLY A 692 17.69 6.98 18.30
N SER A 693 18.28 6.16 17.44
CA SER A 693 17.60 5.01 16.80
C SER A 693 17.81 3.69 17.56
N ALA A 694 18.79 3.65 18.46
CA ALA A 694 19.07 2.53 19.37
C ALA A 694 18.72 2.92 20.82
N PRO A 695 18.52 1.95 21.74
CA PRO A 695 18.26 2.25 23.13
C PRO A 695 19.36 3.14 23.74
N GLN A 696 18.95 4.24 24.39
CA GLN A 696 19.88 5.17 25.02
C GLN A 696 19.94 4.96 26.54
N VAL A 697 21.09 5.28 27.12
CA VAL A 697 21.34 5.18 28.56
C VAL A 697 21.87 6.50 29.10
N LEU A 698 21.33 6.93 30.25
CA LEU A 698 21.87 8.01 31.09
C LEU A 698 22.55 7.37 32.30
N SER A 699 23.86 7.57 32.44
CA SER A 699 24.69 6.88 33.43
C SER A 699 25.70 7.81 34.12
N GLY A 700 26.22 7.35 35.26
CA GLY A 700 27.23 8.04 36.05
C GLY A 700 26.65 8.92 37.16
N THR A 701 27.25 10.09 37.41
CA THR A 701 26.82 11.07 38.40
C THR A 701 25.38 11.51 38.14
N ALA A 702 24.56 11.44 39.20
CA ALA A 702 23.14 11.82 39.16
C ALA A 702 22.94 13.26 38.69
N LEU A 703 21.92 13.50 37.88
CA LEU A 703 21.50 14.84 37.50
C LEU A 703 20.56 15.35 38.60
N GLY A 704 21.10 16.06 39.59
CA GLY A 704 20.36 16.52 40.77
C GLY A 704 19.66 17.86 40.57
N ASP A 705 19.13 18.40 41.67
CA ASP A 705 18.55 19.74 41.72
C ASP A 705 19.66 20.80 41.89
N PRO A 706 19.76 21.81 40.99
CA PRO A 706 20.73 22.89 41.15
C PRO A 706 20.51 23.68 42.44
N ALA A 707 19.27 23.86 42.90
CA ALA A 707 18.95 24.61 44.12
C ALA A 707 19.40 23.88 45.40
N ALA A 708 19.52 22.55 45.34
CA ALA A 708 20.00 21.72 46.43
C ALA A 708 21.53 21.49 46.39
N GLY A 709 22.26 22.23 45.56
CA GLY A 709 23.72 22.13 45.44
C GLY A 709 24.20 20.92 44.63
N GLY A 710 23.37 20.35 43.76
CA GLY A 710 23.76 19.25 42.87
C GLY A 710 24.98 19.62 42.01
N ALA A 711 25.96 18.73 41.91
CA ALA A 711 27.17 18.99 41.12
C ALA A 711 26.94 18.84 39.59
N SER A 712 26.03 17.94 39.21
CA SER A 712 25.46 17.79 37.87
C SER A 712 23.96 18.06 37.92
N TYR A 713 23.41 18.74 36.92
CA TYR A 713 21.99 19.09 36.85
C TYR A 713 21.55 19.55 35.46
N LEU A 714 20.25 19.43 35.22
CA LEU A 714 19.55 20.26 34.25
C LEU A 714 19.10 21.53 34.98
N GLY A 715 19.35 22.70 34.39
CA GLY A 715 18.95 23.98 34.97
C GLY A 715 17.44 24.08 35.15
N THR A 716 16.97 25.02 35.97
CA THR A 716 15.57 25.12 36.38
C THR A 716 14.58 25.33 35.23
N ASP A 717 15.06 25.87 34.11
CA ASP A 717 14.35 26.12 32.85
C ASP A 717 14.77 25.17 31.70
N ALA A 718 15.65 24.20 31.98
CA ALA A 718 16.02 23.16 31.03
C ALA A 718 15.02 22.00 31.07
N GLN A 719 14.53 21.61 29.90
CA GLN A 719 13.58 20.53 29.68
C GLN A 719 14.33 19.23 29.35
N LEU A 720 13.69 18.10 29.62
CA LEU A 720 14.12 16.78 29.15
C LEU A 720 13.10 16.27 28.13
N GLU A 721 13.53 15.94 26.93
CA GLU A 721 12.68 15.38 25.88
C GLU A 721 13.11 13.95 25.52
N ILE A 722 12.16 13.03 25.58
CA ILE A 722 12.31 11.63 25.18
C ILE A 722 11.66 11.45 23.81
N ALA A 723 12.50 11.31 22.79
CA ALA A 723 12.13 11.24 21.37
C ALA A 723 12.77 10.01 20.70
N ASN A 724 12.98 8.93 21.44
CA ASN A 724 13.65 7.72 20.99
C ASN A 724 12.71 6.52 21.10
N ALA A 725 12.22 6.03 19.96
CA ALA A 725 11.29 4.90 19.90
C ALA A 725 11.84 3.59 20.51
N ALA A 726 13.16 3.40 20.51
CA ALA A 726 13.82 2.24 21.12
C ALA A 726 13.93 2.36 22.66
N GLY A 727 13.61 3.53 23.22
CA GLY A 727 13.56 3.81 24.65
C GLY A 727 14.84 4.40 25.22
N VAL A 728 14.71 4.97 26.42
CA VAL A 728 15.79 5.54 27.22
C VAL A 728 15.78 4.86 28.58
N THR A 729 16.94 4.49 29.12
CA THR A 729 17.06 3.91 30.46
C THR A 729 17.88 4.81 31.38
N LEU A 730 17.35 5.12 32.55
CA LEU A 730 18.09 5.78 33.62
C LEU A 730 18.88 4.74 34.43
N GLN A 731 20.21 4.85 34.41
CA GLN A 731 21.12 4.14 35.32
C GLN A 731 21.59 5.01 36.49
N THR A 732 21.15 6.27 36.53
CA THR A 732 21.40 7.22 37.62
C THR A 732 20.15 8.08 37.85
N PRO A 733 19.88 8.54 39.09
CA PRO A 733 18.75 9.43 39.35
C PRO A 733 18.81 10.72 38.52
N VAL A 734 17.64 11.21 38.14
CA VAL A 734 17.47 12.50 37.43
C VAL A 734 16.37 13.30 38.11
N THR A 735 16.68 14.53 38.50
CA THR A 735 15.73 15.53 38.97
C THR A 735 15.50 16.57 37.87
N LEU A 736 14.23 16.85 37.58
CA LEU A 736 13.82 17.79 36.54
C LEU A 736 12.87 18.84 37.13
N SER A 737 13.23 20.11 36.98
CA SER A 737 12.44 21.23 37.53
C SER A 737 11.53 21.93 36.52
N SER A 738 11.72 21.66 35.23
CA SER A 738 10.98 22.25 34.12
C SER A 738 10.02 21.23 33.48
N VAL A 739 9.99 21.15 32.15
CA VAL A 739 9.08 20.28 31.39
C VAL A 739 9.74 18.94 31.06
N LEU A 740 9.07 17.83 31.40
CA LEU A 740 9.33 16.53 30.78
C LEU A 740 8.50 16.41 29.51
N THR A 741 9.15 16.25 28.36
CA THR A 741 8.45 16.03 27.07
C THR A 741 8.58 14.58 26.64
N LEU A 742 7.47 13.88 26.41
CA LEU A 742 7.46 12.47 26.01
C LEU A 742 6.85 12.34 24.61
N THR A 743 7.68 12.34 23.56
CA THR A 743 7.22 12.28 22.17
C THR A 743 7.30 10.89 21.55
N SER A 744 8.31 10.07 21.91
CA SER A 744 8.47 8.72 21.38
C SER A 744 9.31 7.82 22.28
N GLY A 745 8.81 6.60 22.53
CA GLY A 745 9.46 5.56 23.31
C GLY A 745 9.39 5.74 24.84
N ALA A 746 9.67 4.65 25.56
CA ALA A 746 9.57 4.63 27.01
C ALA A 746 10.84 5.17 27.68
N LEU A 747 10.67 5.95 28.76
CA LEU A 747 11.73 6.26 29.73
C LEU A 747 11.68 5.24 30.86
N THR A 748 12.67 4.35 30.95
CA THR A 748 12.72 3.28 31.94
C THR A 748 13.46 3.75 33.19
N THR A 749 12.84 3.56 34.35
CA THR A 749 13.38 3.95 35.66
C THR A 749 13.30 2.79 36.65
N THR A 750 14.07 2.86 37.73
CA THR A 750 13.99 1.92 38.86
C THR A 750 13.91 2.68 40.18
N ALA A 751 13.67 1.99 41.30
CA ALA A 751 13.66 2.62 42.61
C ALA A 751 15.00 3.31 42.96
N SER A 752 16.12 2.77 42.49
CA SER A 752 17.48 3.33 42.68
C SER A 752 17.87 4.38 41.63
N THR A 753 17.15 4.46 40.51
CA THR A 753 17.45 5.36 39.37
C THR A 753 16.21 6.14 38.97
N VAL A 754 15.52 6.66 39.99
CA VAL A 754 14.20 7.28 39.86
C VAL A 754 14.27 8.62 39.12
N LEU A 755 13.25 8.89 38.29
CA LEU A 755 12.99 10.23 37.79
C LEU A 755 12.22 11.01 38.85
N THR A 756 12.76 12.14 39.28
CA THR A 756 12.11 13.06 40.21
C THR A 756 11.65 14.31 39.47
N LEU A 757 10.35 14.54 39.43
CA LEU A 757 9.78 15.79 38.91
C LEU A 757 9.65 16.78 40.08
N ALA A 758 10.18 17.99 39.95
CA ALA A 758 10.02 19.01 40.99
C ALA A 758 8.53 19.42 41.12
N PRO A 759 8.14 20.14 42.19
CA PRO A 759 6.74 20.54 42.41
C PRO A 759 6.16 21.34 41.23
N THR A 760 6.99 22.20 40.61
CA THR A 760 6.61 23.08 39.49
C THR A 760 6.83 22.45 38.12
N ALA A 761 7.44 21.27 38.05
CA ALA A 761 7.70 20.60 36.79
C ALA A 761 6.37 20.25 36.09
N THR A 762 6.32 20.30 34.77
CA THR A 762 5.14 19.89 34.00
C THR A 762 5.50 18.73 33.07
N VAL A 763 4.48 18.05 32.55
CA VAL A 763 4.66 16.99 31.55
C VAL A 763 3.94 17.40 30.27
N ALA A 764 4.65 17.37 29.15
CA ALA A 764 4.15 17.67 27.82
C ALA A 764 4.25 16.44 26.92
N ALA A 765 3.20 16.16 26.13
CA ALA A 765 3.09 14.97 25.29
C ALA A 765 3.20 13.63 26.06
N GLY A 766 2.56 12.59 25.54
CA GLY A 766 2.35 11.31 26.22
C GLY A 766 1.15 10.53 25.68
N SER A 767 0.38 11.08 24.75
CA SER A 767 -0.87 10.51 24.23
C SER A 767 -0.71 9.27 23.32
N ALA A 768 0.51 8.87 22.95
CA ALA A 768 0.76 7.68 22.14
C ALA A 768 1.09 6.48 23.05
N GLY A 769 0.51 5.31 22.76
CA GLY A 769 0.72 4.06 23.51
C GLY A 769 2.17 3.55 23.59
N SER A 770 3.18 4.32 23.19
CA SER A 770 4.59 3.97 23.27
C SER A 770 5.45 5.01 24.00
N SER A 771 4.88 6.10 24.53
CA SER A 771 5.64 7.23 25.09
C SER A 771 5.21 7.55 26.53
N PHE A 772 5.98 7.07 27.52
CA PHE A 772 5.64 7.13 28.95
C PHE A 772 6.86 6.80 29.83
N VAL A 773 6.76 6.98 31.15
CA VAL A 773 7.76 6.48 32.10
C VAL A 773 7.41 5.04 32.52
N ASN A 774 8.28 4.10 32.19
CA ASN A 774 8.19 2.68 32.55
C ASN A 774 8.98 2.42 33.84
N GLY A 775 8.29 2.48 34.97
CA GLY A 775 8.88 2.36 36.29
C GLY A 775 8.47 3.53 37.19
N PRO A 776 9.13 3.69 38.35
CA PRO A 776 8.73 4.70 39.31
C PRO A 776 9.09 6.13 38.90
N VAL A 777 8.18 7.04 39.24
CA VAL A 777 8.38 8.50 39.20
C VAL A 777 8.16 9.07 40.59
N ALA A 778 9.10 9.87 41.07
CA ALA A 778 8.98 10.59 42.33
C ALA A 778 8.55 12.05 42.09
N ARG A 779 7.81 12.60 43.04
CA ARG A 779 7.47 14.02 43.07
C ARG A 779 7.44 14.54 44.51
N PRO A 780 8.42 15.34 44.95
CA PRO A 780 8.30 16.12 46.17
C PRO A 780 7.17 17.14 46.01
N ILE A 781 6.30 17.22 47.00
CA ILE A 781 5.20 18.18 47.04
C ILE A 781 5.26 18.91 48.40
N PRO A 782 5.28 20.26 48.40
CA PRO A 782 5.25 21.04 49.64
C PRO A 782 3.90 20.95 50.34
N SER A 783 3.75 21.59 51.50
CA SER A 783 2.43 21.79 52.11
C SER A 783 1.47 22.48 51.13
N VAL A 784 0.21 22.05 51.15
CA VAL A 784 -0.88 22.56 50.30
C VAL A 784 -2.04 22.93 51.21
N ALA A 785 -2.62 24.11 51.01
CA ALA A 785 -3.77 24.59 51.79
C ALA A 785 -4.72 25.37 50.87
N ASN A 786 -5.52 24.65 50.09
CA ASN A 786 -6.48 25.23 49.16
C ASN A 786 -7.84 25.47 49.82
N ALA A 787 -8.63 26.40 49.26
CA ALA A 787 -10.04 26.55 49.65
C ALA A 787 -10.83 25.25 49.35
N ALA A 788 -11.95 25.04 50.05
CA ALA A 788 -12.79 23.86 49.84
C ALA A 788 -13.20 23.73 48.35
N GLY A 789 -13.03 22.55 47.77
CA GLY A 789 -13.34 22.27 46.36
C GLY A 789 -12.26 22.69 45.35
N VAL A 790 -11.18 23.35 45.78
CA VAL A 790 -10.04 23.71 44.92
C VAL A 790 -8.91 22.69 45.08
N TYR A 791 -8.37 22.17 43.98
CA TYR A 791 -7.32 21.15 44.01
C TYR A 791 -6.10 21.57 43.19
N THR A 792 -4.91 21.26 43.69
CA THR A 792 -3.66 21.35 42.93
C THR A 792 -3.34 19.98 42.35
N ALA A 793 -3.23 19.90 41.01
CA ALA A 793 -3.03 18.65 40.29
C ALA A 793 -1.55 18.36 40.03
N TYR A 794 -1.13 17.13 40.29
CA TYR A 794 0.23 16.64 40.07
C TYR A 794 0.21 15.37 39.20
N THR A 795 0.62 15.49 37.95
CA THR A 795 0.64 14.40 36.95
C THR A 795 1.90 13.55 37.02
N PHE A 796 1.76 12.24 37.21
CA PHE A 796 2.81 11.23 37.07
C PHE A 796 2.63 10.51 35.73
N PRO A 797 3.55 10.65 34.77
CA PRO A 797 3.37 10.16 33.41
C PRO A 797 3.79 8.69 33.26
N VAL A 798 3.27 7.82 34.11
CA VAL A 798 3.61 6.40 34.13
C VAL A 798 2.91 5.61 33.02
N GLY A 799 3.52 4.48 32.65
CA GLY A 799 2.99 3.54 31.68
C GLY A 799 3.68 2.18 31.75
N LYS A 800 3.11 1.16 31.10
CA LYS A 800 3.74 -0.15 30.93
C LYS A 800 3.35 -0.77 29.58
N GLY A 801 4.26 -1.54 28.99
CA GLY A 801 4.00 -2.26 27.73
C GLY A 801 3.70 -1.31 26.58
N THR A 802 2.44 -1.25 26.16
CA THR A 802 1.96 -0.32 25.12
C THR A 802 0.89 0.65 25.65
N SER A 803 0.86 0.88 26.96
CA SER A 803 -0.20 1.65 27.62
C SER A 803 0.39 2.80 28.41
N TYR A 804 0.18 4.03 27.94
CA TYR A 804 0.31 5.23 28.76
C TYR A 804 -0.91 5.35 29.69
N ARG A 805 -0.66 5.47 30.99
CA ARG A 805 -1.69 5.54 32.03
C ARG A 805 -1.26 6.53 33.12
N PRO A 806 -1.35 7.84 32.85
CA PRO A 806 -0.92 8.82 33.82
C PRO A 806 -1.79 8.74 35.09
N ILE A 807 -1.15 8.97 36.23
CA ILE A 807 -1.81 9.14 37.52
C ILE A 807 -1.80 10.64 37.83
N ILE A 808 -2.95 11.22 38.17
CA ILE A 808 -3.02 12.61 38.62
C ILE A 808 -3.40 12.60 40.10
N LEU A 809 -2.51 13.12 40.94
CA LEU A 809 -2.79 13.36 42.35
C LEU A 809 -3.31 14.79 42.53
N ASN A 810 -4.56 14.93 42.94
CA ASN A 810 -5.20 16.22 43.19
C ASN A 810 -5.23 16.46 44.71
N ILE A 811 -4.52 17.48 45.19
CA ILE A 811 -4.44 17.78 46.63
C ILE A 811 -5.24 19.03 46.94
N ASN A 812 -6.16 18.95 47.90
CA ASN A 812 -6.83 20.09 48.51
C ASN A 812 -6.05 20.60 49.72
N THR A 813 -5.70 19.71 50.67
CA THR A 813 -4.88 20.04 51.84
C THR A 813 -3.82 18.97 52.14
N GLN A 814 -2.64 19.39 52.60
CA GLN A 814 -1.66 18.57 53.32
C GLN A 814 -0.71 19.50 54.11
N ASN A 815 -0.36 19.13 55.35
CA ASN A 815 0.40 20.01 56.25
C ASN A 815 1.90 19.70 56.32
N SER A 816 2.38 18.72 55.54
CA SER A 816 3.79 18.30 55.53
C SER A 816 4.34 18.18 54.12
N ASN A 817 5.61 18.54 53.94
CA ASN A 817 6.36 18.26 52.71
C ASN A 817 6.47 16.73 52.54
N THR A 818 5.96 16.22 51.43
CA THR A 818 5.84 14.77 51.20
C THR A 818 6.28 14.44 49.79
N THR A 819 7.12 13.42 49.63
CA THR A 819 7.50 12.91 48.30
C THR A 819 6.59 11.76 47.93
N TYR A 820 5.83 11.90 46.85
CA TYR A 820 5.00 10.82 46.34
C TYR A 820 5.76 10.07 45.27
N ARG A 821 5.83 8.74 45.38
CA ARG A 821 6.35 7.86 44.34
C ARG A 821 5.20 7.12 43.68
N ALA A 822 5.07 7.23 42.37
CA ALA A 822 4.03 6.57 41.59
C ALA A 822 4.60 5.57 40.59
N GLU A 823 3.93 4.44 40.39
CA GLU A 823 4.34 3.37 39.46
C GLU A 823 3.11 2.55 39.00
N GLN A 824 3.18 2.02 37.77
CA GLN A 824 2.21 1.08 37.20
C GLN A 824 2.81 -0.33 37.16
N PHE A 825 1.99 -1.33 37.48
CA PHE A 825 2.31 -2.76 37.42
C PHE A 825 1.30 -3.49 36.53
N GLU A 826 1.76 -4.44 35.72
CA GLU A 826 0.88 -5.35 34.95
C GLU A 826 0.79 -6.71 35.68
N GLY A 827 -0.33 -7.39 35.47
CA GLY A 827 -0.68 -8.64 36.14
C GLY A 827 -1.65 -8.44 37.30
N ASP A 828 -2.16 -9.56 37.82
CA ASP A 828 -2.97 -9.59 39.03
C ASP A 828 -2.11 -9.05 40.20
N PRO A 829 -2.55 -7.99 40.92
CA PRO A 829 -1.80 -7.45 42.04
C PRO A 829 -1.56 -8.46 43.18
N GLY A 830 -2.22 -9.62 43.17
CA GLY A 830 -1.90 -10.76 44.05
C GLY A 830 -2.13 -10.49 45.54
N GLN A 831 -2.86 -9.43 45.89
CA GLN A 831 -3.10 -9.05 47.29
C GLN A 831 -4.26 -9.86 47.88
N ASN A 832 -4.07 -10.36 49.11
CA ASN A 832 -5.15 -10.85 49.97
C ASN A 832 -6.10 -9.68 50.27
N VAL A 833 -7.22 -9.60 49.54
CA VAL A 833 -8.32 -8.63 49.70
C VAL A 833 -9.12 -8.85 51.01
N ALA A 834 -8.66 -9.78 51.86
CA ALA A 834 -9.33 -10.17 53.10
C ALA A 834 -9.46 -8.97 54.05
N GLY A 835 -10.71 -8.53 54.28
CA GLY A 835 -11.04 -7.43 55.19
C GLY A 835 -11.04 -6.02 54.56
N SER A 836 -10.95 -5.89 53.24
CA SER A 836 -11.15 -4.59 52.56
C SER A 836 -12.57 -4.44 52.01
N ASP A 837 -13.08 -3.21 51.95
CA ASP A 837 -14.37 -2.87 51.32
C ASP A 837 -14.31 -2.91 49.78
N LEU A 838 -13.23 -3.44 49.20
CA LEU A 838 -13.06 -3.59 47.76
C LEU A 838 -13.98 -4.68 47.22
N THR A 839 -15.01 -4.27 46.47
CA THR A 839 -15.92 -5.19 45.79
C THR A 839 -15.49 -5.54 44.36
N ARG A 840 -14.52 -4.81 43.77
CA ARG A 840 -14.01 -5.01 42.40
C ARG A 840 -12.52 -4.67 42.33
N VAL A 841 -11.70 -5.53 41.72
CA VAL A 841 -10.25 -5.35 41.53
C VAL A 841 -9.88 -5.68 40.09
N SER A 842 -9.03 -4.87 39.45
CA SER A 842 -8.50 -5.19 38.13
C SER A 842 -7.56 -6.40 38.22
N LYS A 843 -7.77 -7.38 37.35
CA LYS A 843 -6.87 -8.54 37.18
C LYS A 843 -5.77 -8.31 36.13
N VAL A 844 -5.77 -7.13 35.50
CA VAL A 844 -4.88 -6.82 34.38
C VAL A 844 -3.72 -5.94 34.83
N ARG A 845 -4.00 -4.93 35.68
CA ARG A 845 -2.98 -3.99 36.15
C ARG A 845 -3.34 -3.31 37.45
N SER A 846 -2.32 -2.77 38.12
CA SER A 846 -2.45 -2.00 39.35
C SER A 846 -1.51 -0.80 39.36
N TYR A 847 -1.78 0.14 40.27
CA TYR A 847 -1.01 1.36 40.43
C TYR A 847 -0.67 1.54 41.91
N THR A 848 0.53 2.06 42.18
CA THR A 848 0.88 2.54 43.51
C THR A 848 1.11 4.03 43.48
N ILE A 849 0.64 4.73 44.52
CA ILE A 849 1.11 6.06 44.87
C ILE A 849 1.49 6.05 46.35
N THR A 850 2.77 6.17 46.63
CA THR A 850 3.32 5.94 47.96
C THR A 850 3.88 7.26 48.50
N PRO A 851 3.32 7.79 49.60
CA PRO A 851 3.89 8.96 50.26
C PRO A 851 5.15 8.55 51.04
N LEU A 852 6.22 9.31 50.86
CA LEU A 852 7.53 9.08 51.44
C LEU A 852 8.00 10.33 52.18
N SER A 853 8.56 10.14 53.38
CA SER A 853 9.31 11.12 54.13
C SER A 853 10.66 10.53 54.52
N GLY A 854 11.76 11.16 54.10
CA GLY A 854 13.11 10.62 54.30
C GLY A 854 13.33 9.23 53.67
N GLY A 855 12.57 8.88 52.62
CA GLY A 855 12.62 7.57 51.97
C GLY A 855 11.79 6.47 52.66
N VAL A 856 11.16 6.76 53.80
CA VAL A 856 10.27 5.85 54.52
C VAL A 856 8.83 6.16 54.15
N VAL A 857 7.98 5.13 54.07
CA VAL A 857 6.54 5.29 53.84
C VAL A 857 5.91 5.99 55.03
N THR A 858 5.42 7.21 54.82
CA THR A 858 4.87 8.06 55.89
C THR A 858 3.71 8.88 55.33
N GLN A 859 2.55 8.80 55.96
CA GLN A 859 1.38 9.57 55.55
C GLN A 859 1.57 11.08 55.82
N PRO A 860 1.06 11.96 54.93
CA PRO A 860 1.01 13.38 55.23
C PRO A 860 -0.02 13.68 56.33
N THR A 861 0.27 14.67 57.16
CA THR A 861 -0.70 15.17 58.15
C THR A 861 -1.81 15.97 57.44
N ASN A 862 -3.07 15.74 57.82
CA ASN A 862 -4.25 16.41 57.23
C ASN A 862 -4.36 16.31 55.70
N PHE A 863 -3.97 15.17 55.12
CA PHE A 863 -4.14 14.92 53.69
C PHE A 863 -5.63 14.88 53.31
N ASN A 864 -6.02 15.77 52.40
CA ASN A 864 -7.30 15.74 51.69
C ASN A 864 -7.02 15.89 50.19
N GLY A 865 -7.54 14.96 49.38
CA GLY A 865 -7.30 14.95 47.95
C GLY A 865 -8.04 13.84 47.24
N THR A 866 -7.87 13.80 45.92
CA THR A 866 -8.38 12.74 45.05
C THR A 866 -7.27 12.23 44.14
N ILE A 867 -7.44 11.03 43.59
CA ILE A 867 -6.57 10.47 42.56
C ILE A 867 -7.41 10.27 41.30
N THR A 868 -6.92 10.73 40.17
CA THR A 868 -7.50 10.45 38.86
C THR A 868 -6.61 9.45 38.12
N LEU A 869 -7.21 8.36 37.65
CA LEU A 869 -6.57 7.34 36.85
C LEU A 869 -7.14 7.36 35.43
N ALA A 870 -6.28 7.30 34.41
CA ALA A 870 -6.72 7.03 33.05
C ALA A 870 -7.08 5.54 32.90
N ALA A 871 -8.19 5.23 32.24
CA ALA A 871 -8.63 3.86 31.94
C ALA A 871 -9.04 3.75 30.46
N GLY A 872 -8.90 2.55 29.90
CA GLY A 872 -9.26 2.19 28.53
C GLY A 872 -9.79 0.76 28.43
N THR A 873 -10.10 0.33 27.20
CA THR A 873 -10.77 -0.95 26.93
C THR A 873 -9.94 -2.18 27.34
N THR A 874 -8.63 -2.04 27.50
CA THR A 874 -7.72 -3.13 27.89
C THR A 874 -7.51 -3.26 29.40
N ASP A 875 -8.13 -2.42 30.23
CA ASP A 875 -7.91 -2.40 31.69
C ASP A 875 -8.71 -3.47 32.46
N GLY A 876 -9.60 -4.20 31.77
CA GLY A 876 -10.41 -5.28 32.37
C GLY A 876 -11.45 -4.77 33.38
N VAL A 877 -11.79 -3.48 33.32
CA VAL A 877 -12.83 -2.84 34.15
C VAL A 877 -14.10 -2.73 33.30
N THR A 878 -15.19 -3.39 33.71
CA THR A 878 -16.45 -3.40 32.94
C THR A 878 -17.18 -2.06 32.90
N ASP A 879 -17.04 -1.25 33.95
CA ASP A 879 -17.55 0.13 34.00
C ASP A 879 -16.70 0.97 34.96
N PRO A 880 -15.76 1.79 34.45
CA PRO A 880 -14.90 2.61 35.27
C PRO A 880 -15.60 3.85 35.86
N THR A 881 -16.83 4.15 35.43
CA THR A 881 -17.63 5.28 35.93
C THR A 881 -18.64 4.87 37.00
N ALA A 882 -18.77 3.56 37.26
CA ALA A 882 -19.66 3.04 38.28
C ALA A 882 -19.26 3.58 39.67
N PRO A 883 -20.21 4.11 40.47
CA PRO A 883 -19.94 4.59 41.83
C PRO A 883 -19.50 3.48 42.79
N THR A 884 -19.58 2.21 42.36
CA THR A 884 -19.12 1.02 43.10
C THR A 884 -17.67 0.64 42.77
N LEU A 885 -16.98 1.32 41.86
CA LEU A 885 -15.55 1.13 41.64
C LEU A 885 -14.78 1.72 42.85
N VAL A 886 -14.31 0.84 43.73
CA VAL A 886 -13.58 1.25 44.94
C VAL A 886 -12.08 1.26 44.66
N VAL A 887 -11.44 2.41 44.87
CA VAL A 887 -9.97 2.52 44.96
C VAL A 887 -9.61 2.40 46.44
N ALA A 888 -8.95 1.31 46.86
CA ALA A 888 -8.58 1.14 48.26
C ALA A 888 -7.15 1.57 48.56
N LYS A 889 -6.99 2.00 49.81
CA LYS A 889 -5.72 2.07 50.51
C LYS A 889 -5.37 0.69 51.05
N ARG A 890 -4.13 0.21 50.88
CA ARG A 890 -3.64 -0.99 51.60
C ARG A 890 -3.66 -0.72 53.11
N ALA A 891 -4.29 -1.60 53.88
CA ALA A 891 -4.46 -1.44 55.33
C ALA A 891 -3.18 -1.68 56.14
N ASP A 892 -2.14 -2.26 55.53
CA ASP A 892 -0.94 -2.78 56.20
C ASP A 892 0.34 -1.95 55.98
N ALA A 893 0.28 -0.84 55.25
CA ALA A 893 1.39 0.10 55.14
C ALA A 893 0.91 1.46 55.66
N SER A 894 1.48 1.86 56.81
CA SER A 894 1.24 3.13 57.51
C SER A 894 1.04 4.30 56.55
#